data_AF-A0A5N5TJ99-F1
#
_entry.id   AF-A0A5N5TJ99-F1
#
_cell.length_a   1.000
_cell.length_b   1.000
_cell.length_c   1.000
_cell.angle_alpha   90.00
_cell.angle_beta   90.00
_cell.angle_gamma   90.00
#
_symmetry.space_group_name_H-M   'P 1'
#
loop_
_entity.id
_entity.type
_entity.pdbx_description
1 polymer ?
#
loop_
_entity_poly.entity_id
_entity_poly.type
_entity_poly.pdbx_seq_one_letter_code
_entity_poly.pdbx_strand_id
1 'polypeptide(L)'
;MPKGSCVSKLTNEKPCRVFSPTNSSFGPETTCRYLPQLNDTELEKCTRPQTYDYFSGSVTSYILTFLFTGIVITGIYIGVNFWVFLKEKKKKKFLLKTIKLKKGEFKCKERVSFLEKRVVIITFEPSSVQILVKSNIGKVLRVIELSHLESITLFTTENLDRIVIRAENHYDLYLLFSNNLYAHQLTEKLTEFCHEVEKTIFEYEKTVTEINSNIITFKDRQEQLKEVLDSVLNLNTTQKMKSKKMTSKNSNISKIQLTKYELANALGMTPDNNFFKQFFYLMDKDQNGFVTFQEFLSVMTMFTSGTEEEKAFLFFNIYDLDHSGFLTVNDFKIFIESTASQDLQGQNTSQIVESMLSLVNLRPGEKMSFDKFFEIFKSNKMFKLCVPSLMNRKSLGPQNSRFSLYGDLPEITITDEELEAKDEADDKTDRDIGGESNGKHLSYFHELFCRFSNHVRSHEKVFFWGCLYTIVMILIFAERAYYYSVEREHVGLRRIAGYGVTVTRGAASAMMFTYSSLLVTMCRNIFSTLRTHVLPKFQYWCWETVTGLTGIFLTIHVAVIYVFASEARRHLYKAFWWTHSTHPLFFFLMILHGSGQLVQPHFFHFFFLGPCFSSVFDKMVLYQERIIKINVLGAKHLPSSGGIGVTPFASILKDIAFKSKQPISSFKCKKVIFLWVTRSQKQFEWMTDILRQVEEADNKNLIQIHIFITQFKSKYDFRTTMLFHAERHFQKLSGTSMFTGLRALTHFSRPNFAKVFQAIKEKYKTAPIVAVFTCGSLALSASVDSGCREVNKGNDPVFKHYYENF
;
A
#
# COMPACT_ATOMS: atom_id res chain seq x y z
N MET A 1 46.72 41.36 -74.75
CA MET A 1 47.01 41.69 -76.16
C MET A 1 46.60 43.14 -76.44
N PRO A 2 47.23 43.84 -77.40
CA PRO A 2 46.85 45.21 -77.76
C PRO A 2 45.47 45.28 -78.43
N LYS A 3 44.82 46.45 -78.36
CA LYS A 3 43.51 46.71 -78.98
C LYS A 3 43.62 46.89 -80.50
N GLY A 4 43.83 45.80 -81.23
CA GLY A 4 43.50 45.77 -82.66
C GLY A 4 41.99 45.95 -82.85
N SER A 5 41.58 46.88 -83.74
CA SER A 5 40.16 47.20 -83.93
C SER A 5 39.36 45.98 -84.38
N CYS A 6 38.31 45.59 -83.63
CA CYS A 6 37.46 44.45 -83.98
C CYS A 6 36.76 44.59 -85.34
N VAL A 7 36.66 45.82 -85.87
CA VAL A 7 36.03 46.12 -87.17
C VAL A 7 36.73 45.40 -88.33
N SER A 8 38.04 45.12 -88.24
CA SER A 8 38.78 44.39 -89.29
C SER A 8 38.52 42.87 -89.30
N LYS A 9 37.80 42.33 -88.31
CA LYS A 9 37.43 40.90 -88.24
C LYS A 9 36.00 40.60 -88.71
N LEU A 10 35.22 41.63 -89.03
CA LEU A 10 33.84 41.46 -89.51
C LEU A 10 33.85 41.21 -91.03
N THR A 11 34.04 39.95 -91.43
CA THR A 11 34.30 39.56 -92.83
C THR A 11 33.05 39.40 -93.69
N ASN A 12 31.87 39.23 -93.09
CA ASN A 12 30.62 39.00 -93.83
C ASN A 12 29.76 40.27 -93.82
N GLU A 13 29.17 40.64 -94.96
CA GLU A 13 28.26 41.79 -95.08
C GLU A 13 26.84 41.36 -95.44
N LYS A 14 25.82 42.04 -94.89
CA LYS A 14 24.41 41.92 -95.30
C LYS A 14 23.68 43.28 -95.20
N PRO A 15 22.68 43.54 -96.07
CA PRO A 15 21.80 44.69 -95.90
C PRO A 15 20.99 44.56 -94.60
N CYS A 16 20.86 45.67 -93.88
CA CYS A 16 20.14 45.80 -92.63
C CYS A 16 19.53 47.20 -92.51
N ARG A 17 18.50 47.34 -91.67
CA ARG A 17 17.92 48.64 -91.30
C ARG A 17 18.07 48.83 -89.81
N VAL A 18 18.76 49.89 -89.40
CA VAL A 18 18.90 50.22 -87.98
C VAL A 18 17.56 50.76 -87.47
N PHE A 19 16.99 50.13 -86.45
CA PHE A 19 15.77 50.61 -85.79
C PHE A 19 16.11 51.77 -84.86
N SER A 20 15.45 52.92 -85.02
CA SER A 20 15.62 54.05 -84.10
C SER A 20 14.52 54.06 -83.04
N PRO A 21 14.83 53.75 -81.76
CA PRO A 21 13.81 53.65 -80.72
C PRO A 21 13.17 54.99 -80.34
N THR A 22 13.76 56.14 -80.72
CA THR A 22 13.18 57.47 -80.45
C THR A 22 12.04 57.83 -81.40
N ASN A 23 12.08 57.32 -82.64
CA ASN A 23 11.13 57.66 -83.69
C ASN A 23 10.25 56.46 -84.10
N SER A 24 10.45 55.30 -83.46
CA SER A 24 9.76 54.02 -83.76
C SER A 24 9.80 53.58 -85.23
N SER A 25 10.78 54.08 -85.99
CA SER A 25 10.95 53.84 -87.42
C SER A 25 12.28 53.14 -87.73
N PHE A 26 12.27 52.31 -88.76
CA PHE A 26 13.49 51.79 -89.35
C PHE A 26 14.14 52.87 -90.23
N GLY A 27 15.44 53.05 -90.06
CA GLY A 27 16.24 53.91 -90.94
C GLY A 27 16.39 53.36 -92.37
N PRO A 28 17.09 54.10 -93.24
CA PRO A 28 17.42 53.62 -94.58
C PRO A 28 18.26 52.33 -94.54
N GLU A 29 18.30 51.64 -95.68
CA GLU A 29 19.02 50.37 -95.82
C GLU A 29 20.53 50.62 -95.84
N THR A 30 21.27 49.87 -95.02
CA THR A 30 22.70 50.04 -94.74
C THR A 30 23.39 48.68 -94.66
N THR A 31 24.70 48.60 -94.87
CA THR A 31 25.42 47.32 -94.81
C THR A 31 25.93 47.03 -93.40
N CYS A 32 25.35 46.02 -92.75
CA CYS A 32 25.84 45.48 -91.48
C CYS A 32 26.95 44.46 -91.74
N ARG A 33 28.07 44.58 -91.03
CA ARG A 33 29.14 43.57 -91.01
C ARG A 33 29.03 42.65 -89.80
N TYR A 34 29.26 41.35 -89.98
CA TYR A 34 29.18 40.34 -88.93
C TYR A 34 30.28 39.26 -89.05
N LEU A 35 30.48 38.50 -87.98
CA LEU A 35 31.43 37.38 -87.92
C LEU A 35 30.89 36.14 -88.67
N PRO A 36 31.74 35.19 -89.08
CA PRO A 36 31.28 33.85 -89.45
C PRO A 36 30.57 33.17 -88.27
N GLN A 37 29.73 32.17 -88.59
CA GLN A 37 28.96 31.44 -87.59
C GLN A 37 29.89 30.47 -86.83
N LEU A 38 30.01 30.68 -85.52
CA LEU A 38 30.83 29.87 -84.62
C LEU A 38 30.37 28.40 -84.62
N ASN A 39 31.32 27.49 -84.73
CA ASN A 39 31.11 26.05 -84.61
C ASN A 39 31.65 25.52 -83.27
N ASP A 40 31.17 24.34 -82.83
CA ASP A 40 31.61 23.67 -81.59
C ASP A 40 33.13 23.37 -81.53
N THR A 41 33.83 23.44 -82.66
CA THR A 41 35.30 23.31 -82.76
C THR A 41 36.06 24.58 -82.38
N GLU A 42 35.40 25.74 -82.38
CA GLU A 42 36.00 27.05 -82.08
C GLU A 42 35.65 27.57 -80.67
N LEU A 43 34.76 26.85 -79.97
CA LEU A 43 34.29 27.19 -78.63
C LEU A 43 35.06 26.41 -77.54
N GLU A 44 35.11 26.98 -76.32
CA GLU A 44 35.65 26.26 -75.17
C GLU A 44 34.77 25.06 -74.81
N LYS A 45 35.40 23.93 -74.50
CA LYS A 45 34.69 22.68 -74.18
C LYS A 45 33.90 22.85 -72.88
N CYS A 46 32.58 22.70 -72.98
CA CYS A 46 31.66 22.80 -71.86
C CYS A 46 32.11 21.94 -70.65
N THR A 47 32.08 22.53 -69.46
CA THR A 47 32.41 21.86 -68.20
C THR A 47 31.51 20.64 -68.01
N ARG A 48 32.09 19.48 -67.70
CA ARG A 48 31.30 18.26 -67.45
C ARG A 48 30.34 18.49 -66.27
N PRO A 49 29.09 18.00 -66.33
CA PRO A 49 28.14 18.16 -65.24
C PRO A 49 28.66 17.49 -63.97
N GLN A 50 28.68 18.24 -62.86
CA GLN A 50 29.09 17.75 -61.55
C GLN A 50 27.87 17.39 -60.71
N THR A 51 27.98 16.30 -59.94
CA THR A 51 27.00 15.92 -58.91
C THR A 51 27.43 16.48 -57.56
N TYR A 52 26.52 17.18 -56.88
CA TYR A 52 26.77 17.74 -55.54
C TYR A 52 26.03 16.91 -54.48
N ASP A 53 26.78 16.17 -53.67
CA ASP A 53 26.26 15.56 -52.45
C ASP A 53 26.29 16.56 -51.28
N TYR A 54 25.11 17.05 -50.90
CA TYR A 54 24.92 18.00 -49.79
C TYR A 54 25.18 17.40 -48.40
N PHE A 55 25.28 16.07 -48.26
CA PHE A 55 25.53 15.37 -47.00
C PHE A 55 26.97 14.86 -46.86
N SER A 56 27.78 14.93 -47.92
CA SER A 56 29.21 14.62 -47.90
C SER A 56 29.92 15.41 -46.79
N GLY A 57 30.79 14.73 -46.04
CA GLY A 57 31.46 15.26 -44.84
C GLY A 57 30.56 15.49 -43.61
N SER A 58 29.24 15.37 -43.71
CA SER A 58 28.30 15.56 -42.58
C SER A 58 27.86 14.26 -41.89
N VAL A 59 28.14 13.10 -42.50
CA VAL A 59 27.75 11.77 -41.98
C VAL A 59 28.28 11.53 -40.56
N THR A 60 29.55 11.84 -40.30
CA THR A 60 30.20 11.56 -39.01
C THR A 60 29.65 12.45 -37.89
N SER A 61 29.44 13.75 -38.15
CA SER A 61 28.88 14.68 -37.16
C SER A 61 27.39 14.41 -36.88
N TYR A 62 26.63 13.90 -37.86
CA TYR A 62 25.28 13.39 -37.67
C TYR A 62 25.25 12.25 -36.65
N ILE A 63 26.01 11.17 -36.89
CA ILE A 63 26.04 9.99 -36.01
C ILE A 63 26.52 10.35 -34.60
N LEU A 64 27.60 11.13 -34.50
CA LEU A 64 28.17 11.54 -33.21
C LEU A 64 27.22 12.41 -32.37
N THR A 65 26.37 13.24 -33.00
CA THR A 65 25.43 14.11 -32.26
C THR A 65 24.35 13.31 -31.52
N PHE A 66 23.78 12.29 -32.17
CA PHE A 66 22.80 11.40 -31.52
C PHE A 66 23.46 10.49 -30.47
N LEU A 67 24.64 9.93 -30.79
CA LEU A 67 25.38 9.06 -29.89
C LEU A 67 25.83 9.80 -28.62
N PHE A 68 26.32 11.04 -28.75
CA PHE A 68 26.63 11.93 -27.62
C PHE A 68 25.40 12.18 -26.74
N THR A 69 24.26 12.53 -27.35
CA THR A 69 23.02 12.81 -26.60
C THR A 69 22.54 11.59 -25.80
N GLY A 70 22.61 10.39 -26.40
CA GLY A 70 22.30 9.13 -25.73
C GLY A 70 23.27 8.80 -24.58
N ILE A 71 24.57 9.03 -24.77
CA ILE A 71 25.59 8.84 -23.72
C ILE A 71 25.37 9.80 -22.56
N VAL A 72 25.06 11.08 -22.81
CA VAL A 72 24.80 12.08 -21.76
C VAL A 72 23.61 11.65 -20.88
N ILE A 73 22.49 11.25 -21.49
CA ILE A 73 21.29 10.79 -20.76
C ILE A 73 21.60 9.53 -19.93
N THR A 74 22.31 8.57 -20.52
CA THR A 74 22.69 7.31 -19.85
C THR A 74 23.68 7.54 -18.71
N GLY A 75 24.64 8.45 -18.90
CA GLY A 75 25.63 8.85 -17.89
C GLY A 75 24.98 9.58 -16.70
N ILE A 76 23.99 10.44 -16.95
CA ILE A 76 23.17 11.06 -15.89
C ILE A 76 22.45 9.98 -15.07
N TYR A 77 21.81 9.02 -15.72
CA TYR A 77 21.12 7.91 -15.04
C TYR A 77 22.06 7.08 -14.16
N ILE A 78 23.22 6.67 -14.70
CA ILE A 78 24.22 5.88 -13.94
C ILE A 78 24.80 6.72 -12.79
N GLY A 79 25.12 7.99 -13.03
CA GLY A 79 25.69 8.89 -12.03
C GLY A 79 24.76 9.14 -10.83
N VAL A 80 23.46 9.32 -11.07
CA VAL A 80 22.46 9.47 -9.99
C VAL A 80 22.31 8.18 -9.19
N ASN A 81 22.21 7.02 -9.86
CA ASN A 81 22.17 5.71 -9.20
C ASN A 81 23.42 5.47 -8.32
N PHE A 82 24.60 5.78 -8.84
CA PHE A 82 25.85 5.67 -8.09
C PHE A 82 25.89 6.64 -6.89
N TRP A 83 25.37 7.87 -7.03
CA TRP A 83 25.30 8.82 -5.92
C TRP A 83 24.31 8.38 -4.83
N VAL A 84 23.15 7.81 -5.22
CA VAL A 84 22.22 7.14 -4.29
C VAL A 84 22.93 6.02 -3.53
N PHE A 85 23.63 5.12 -4.23
CA PHE A 85 24.39 4.02 -3.63
C PHE A 85 25.49 4.51 -2.67
N LEU A 86 26.25 5.55 -3.03
CA LEU A 86 27.25 6.14 -2.14
C LEU A 86 26.62 6.76 -0.89
N LYS A 87 25.46 7.42 -1.02
CA LYS A 87 24.75 8.02 0.12
C LYS A 87 24.12 6.95 1.02
N GLU A 88 23.54 5.90 0.45
CA GLU A 88 23.11 4.68 1.15
C GLU A 88 24.26 4.09 1.97
N LYS A 89 25.43 3.86 1.34
CA LYS A 89 26.63 3.30 1.97
C LYS A 89 27.15 4.21 3.10
N LYS A 90 27.17 5.54 2.92
CA LYS A 90 27.51 6.51 3.97
C LYS A 90 26.48 6.52 5.11
N LYS A 91 25.17 6.54 4.83
CA LYS A 91 24.11 6.53 5.86
C LYS A 91 24.14 5.24 6.69
N LYS A 92 24.30 4.08 6.04
CA LYS A 92 24.46 2.78 6.71
C LYS A 92 25.72 2.77 7.59
N LYS A 93 26.87 3.25 7.09
CA LYS A 93 28.12 3.37 7.89
C LYS A 93 27.99 4.35 9.07
N PHE A 94 27.24 5.45 8.93
CA PHE A 94 26.98 6.39 10.03
C PHE A 94 26.09 5.78 11.11
N LEU A 95 24.92 5.23 10.73
CA LEU A 95 24.01 4.52 11.65
C LEU A 95 24.74 3.41 12.41
N LEU A 96 25.60 2.65 11.71
CA LEU A 96 26.46 1.65 12.33
C LEU A 96 27.46 2.24 13.34
N LYS A 97 27.91 3.49 13.20
CA LYS A 97 28.89 4.11 14.11
C LYS A 97 28.24 4.84 15.30
N THR A 98 26.96 5.23 15.21
CA THR A 98 26.23 5.93 16.29
C THR A 98 25.72 5.01 17.41
N ILE A 99 25.59 3.70 17.15
CA ILE A 99 25.15 2.71 18.13
C ILE A 99 26.23 2.53 19.21
N LYS A 100 26.00 3.09 20.40
CA LYS A 100 26.72 2.73 21.62
C LYS A 100 26.19 1.37 22.10
N LEU A 101 27.07 0.37 22.15
CA LEU A 101 26.77 -0.94 22.74
C LEU A 101 26.91 -0.88 24.26
N LYS A 102 26.06 -1.61 24.98
CA LYS A 102 26.23 -1.87 26.41
C LYS A 102 27.26 -2.98 26.63
N LYS A 103 27.78 -3.09 27.86
CA LYS A 103 28.63 -4.23 28.26
C LYS A 103 27.81 -5.52 28.11
N GLY A 104 28.32 -6.49 27.34
CA GLY A 104 27.60 -7.74 27.02
C GLY A 104 26.72 -7.73 25.77
N GLU A 105 26.66 -6.62 25.01
CA GLU A 105 25.90 -6.57 23.74
C GLU A 105 26.81 -6.82 22.52
N PHE A 106 26.51 -7.89 21.77
CA PHE A 106 27.27 -8.30 20.57
C PHE A 106 26.60 -7.84 19.29
N LYS A 107 27.37 -7.47 18.26
CA LYS A 107 26.85 -6.78 17.07
C LYS A 107 27.25 -7.44 15.76
N CYS A 108 26.26 -7.93 15.06
CA CYS A 108 26.41 -8.76 13.86
C CYS A 108 25.35 -8.42 12.80
N LYS A 109 25.40 -9.10 11.65
CA LYS A 109 24.38 -9.02 10.61
C LYS A 109 23.63 -10.36 10.56
N GLU A 110 22.33 -10.35 10.80
CA GLU A 110 21.49 -11.53 10.61
C GLU A 110 21.08 -11.64 9.15
N ARG A 111 21.04 -12.87 8.60
CA ARG A 111 20.45 -13.16 7.29
C ARG A 111 18.97 -13.51 7.45
N VAL A 112 18.10 -12.65 6.93
CA VAL A 112 16.63 -12.79 7.02
C VAL A 112 16.10 -13.65 5.86
N SER A 113 16.81 -13.67 4.74
CA SER A 113 16.54 -14.42 3.51
C SER A 113 17.82 -14.45 2.65
N PHE A 114 17.85 -15.17 1.52
CA PHE A 114 19.01 -15.20 0.61
C PHE A 114 19.49 -13.79 0.21
N LEU A 115 18.56 -12.89 -0.12
CA LEU A 115 18.84 -11.52 -0.57
C LEU A 115 18.93 -10.49 0.56
N GLU A 116 18.34 -10.77 1.74
CA GLU A 116 18.09 -9.75 2.77
C GLU A 116 18.88 -10.01 4.06
N LYS A 117 19.60 -8.97 4.51
CA LYS A 117 20.47 -9.01 5.70
C LYS A 117 20.20 -7.79 6.58
N ARG A 118 19.86 -7.99 7.86
CA ARG A 118 19.59 -6.92 8.83
C ARG A 118 20.71 -6.82 9.87
N VAL A 119 20.92 -5.62 10.45
CA VAL A 119 21.88 -5.44 11.55
C VAL A 119 21.17 -5.71 12.86
N VAL A 120 21.74 -6.58 13.69
CA VAL A 120 21.19 -6.95 15.00
C VAL A 120 22.21 -6.79 16.11
N ILE A 121 21.68 -6.78 17.33
CA ILE A 121 22.42 -6.80 18.59
C ILE A 121 21.95 -8.06 19.34
N ILE A 122 22.87 -8.92 19.75
CA ILE A 122 22.58 -10.12 20.56
C ILE A 122 22.85 -9.79 22.02
N THR A 123 21.99 -10.30 22.90
CA THR A 123 22.20 -10.33 24.35
C THR A 123 21.80 -11.71 24.86
N PHE A 124 22.59 -12.25 25.78
CA PHE A 124 22.26 -13.45 26.54
C PHE A 124 21.67 -13.02 27.90
N GLU A 125 20.69 -13.76 28.39
CA GLU A 125 19.99 -13.45 29.65
C GLU A 125 19.86 -14.74 30.48
N PRO A 126 20.83 -15.05 31.37
CA PRO A 126 20.87 -16.30 32.13
C PRO A 126 19.61 -16.51 32.98
N SER A 127 19.15 -15.46 33.66
CA SER A 127 17.99 -15.47 34.56
C SER A 127 16.65 -15.80 33.88
N SER A 128 16.56 -15.70 32.55
CA SER A 128 15.38 -16.06 31.76
C SER A 128 15.63 -17.21 30.79
N VAL A 129 16.86 -17.75 30.74
CA VAL A 129 17.25 -18.86 29.84
C VAL A 129 17.01 -18.51 28.36
N GLN A 130 17.24 -17.24 27.98
CA GLN A 130 16.89 -16.71 26.66
C GLN A 130 18.06 -16.05 25.91
N ILE A 131 18.08 -16.25 24.58
CA ILE A 131 18.90 -15.48 23.64
C ILE A 131 18.02 -14.40 22.99
N LEU A 132 18.33 -13.14 23.25
CA LEU A 132 17.58 -11.99 22.76
C LEU A 132 18.25 -11.38 21.53
N VAL A 133 17.61 -11.46 20.37
CA VAL A 133 18.04 -10.78 19.14
C VAL A 133 17.30 -9.45 19.01
N LYS A 134 18.02 -8.35 19.18
CA LYS A 134 17.51 -6.97 19.21
C LYS A 134 17.86 -6.23 17.91
N SER A 135 17.00 -5.29 17.54
CA SER A 135 17.19 -4.33 16.46
C SER A 135 18.34 -3.37 16.77
N ASN A 136 18.86 -2.69 15.75
CA ASN A 136 19.76 -1.54 15.91
C ASN A 136 19.15 -0.34 16.68
N ILE A 137 17.88 -0.41 17.08
CA ILE A 137 17.15 0.56 17.92
C ILE A 137 16.91 -0.02 19.34
N GLY A 138 17.34 -1.25 19.62
CA GLY A 138 17.16 -1.92 20.92
C GLY A 138 15.86 -2.72 21.08
N LYS A 139 14.86 -2.51 20.22
CA LYS A 139 13.63 -3.33 20.19
C LYS A 139 13.96 -4.81 19.93
N VAL A 140 13.45 -5.73 20.75
CA VAL A 140 13.54 -7.19 20.51
C VAL A 140 12.84 -7.56 19.20
N LEU A 141 13.53 -8.34 18.36
CA LEU A 141 13.06 -8.85 17.07
C LEU A 141 12.75 -10.35 17.11
N ARG A 142 13.49 -11.11 17.93
CA ARG A 142 13.35 -12.55 18.15
C ARG A 142 13.83 -12.86 19.57
N VAL A 143 13.13 -13.79 20.21
CA VAL A 143 13.59 -14.52 21.40
C VAL A 143 13.87 -15.96 20.97
N ILE A 144 14.91 -16.57 21.52
CA ILE A 144 15.11 -18.03 21.52
C ILE A 144 15.08 -18.43 23.00
N GLU A 145 14.17 -19.31 23.36
CA GLU A 145 13.92 -19.74 24.74
C GLU A 145 14.47 -21.16 24.88
N LEU A 146 15.46 -21.36 25.75
CA LEU A 146 16.25 -22.59 25.79
C LEU A 146 15.80 -23.55 26.89
N SER A 147 14.79 -23.17 27.67
CA SER A 147 14.41 -23.83 28.92
C SER A 147 14.12 -25.31 28.71
N HIS A 148 13.34 -25.62 27.67
CA HIS A 148 12.89 -26.95 27.29
C HIS A 148 13.83 -27.67 26.29
N LEU A 149 14.97 -27.08 25.93
CA LEU A 149 15.95 -27.69 25.00
C LEU A 149 17.10 -28.33 25.77
N GLU A 150 17.51 -29.54 25.39
CA GLU A 150 18.67 -30.22 25.98
C GLU A 150 20.00 -29.79 25.34
N SER A 151 19.97 -29.46 24.04
CA SER A 151 21.16 -29.15 23.25
C SER A 151 20.95 -28.04 22.22
N ILE A 152 22.06 -27.43 21.82
CA ILE A 152 22.14 -26.45 20.74
C ILE A 152 23.24 -26.86 19.78
N THR A 153 22.98 -26.80 18.48
CA THR A 153 24.01 -27.03 17.45
C THR A 153 24.56 -25.71 16.93
N LEU A 154 25.89 -25.60 16.92
CA LEU A 154 26.64 -24.42 16.49
C LEU A 154 27.40 -24.76 15.20
N PHE A 155 27.12 -24.07 14.11
CA PHE A 155 27.90 -24.20 12.87
C PHE A 155 28.82 -22.99 12.69
N THR A 156 30.12 -23.26 12.73
CA THR A 156 31.19 -22.30 12.48
C THR A 156 31.88 -22.60 11.14
N THR A 157 32.65 -21.63 10.67
CA THR A 157 33.48 -21.73 9.45
C THR A 157 34.94 -21.56 9.83
N GLU A 158 35.87 -22.18 9.10
CA GLU A 158 37.33 -22.01 9.18
C GLU A 158 37.80 -20.57 9.49
N ASN A 159 37.18 -19.59 8.83
CA ASN A 159 37.57 -18.19 8.92
C ASN A 159 36.78 -17.39 9.99
N LEU A 160 35.90 -18.03 10.76
CA LEU A 160 34.96 -17.42 11.72
C LEU A 160 34.22 -16.18 11.17
N ASP A 161 33.93 -16.14 9.87
CA ASP A 161 33.19 -15.03 9.24
C ASP A 161 31.67 -15.16 9.44
N ARG A 162 31.19 -16.39 9.68
CA ARG A 162 29.81 -16.76 9.95
C ARG A 162 29.71 -17.66 11.18
N ILE A 163 28.60 -17.51 11.88
CA ILE A 163 28.15 -18.40 12.94
C ILE A 163 26.67 -18.69 12.67
N VAL A 164 26.24 -19.94 12.78
CA VAL A 164 24.82 -20.32 12.73
C VAL A 164 24.46 -21.04 14.02
N ILE A 165 23.56 -20.45 14.80
CA ILE A 165 23.02 -21.08 16.00
C ILE A 165 21.71 -21.76 15.61
N ARG A 166 21.67 -23.09 15.74
CA ARG A 166 20.49 -23.93 15.50
C ARG A 166 20.02 -24.54 16.82
N ALA A 167 18.87 -24.02 17.26
CA ALA A 167 18.05 -24.58 18.32
C ALA A 167 16.88 -25.35 17.69
N GLU A 168 16.41 -26.43 18.33
CA GLU A 168 15.30 -27.23 17.80
C GLU A 168 13.98 -26.43 17.75
N ASN A 169 13.09 -26.80 16.82
CA ASN A 169 11.82 -26.14 16.48
C ASN A 169 11.86 -24.65 16.10
N HIS A 170 13.02 -24.02 16.24
CA HIS A 170 13.32 -22.66 15.86
C HIS A 170 13.97 -22.57 14.46
N TYR A 171 13.79 -21.45 13.76
CA TYR A 171 14.53 -21.18 12.52
C TYR A 171 16.00 -20.82 12.80
N ASP A 172 16.90 -21.05 11.86
CA ASP A 172 18.34 -20.88 12.08
C ASP A 172 18.71 -19.41 12.32
N LEU A 173 19.49 -19.13 13.37
CA LEU A 173 20.04 -17.80 13.61
C LEU A 173 21.37 -17.65 12.87
N TYR A 174 21.29 -17.29 11.58
CA TYR A 174 22.46 -17.09 10.72
C TYR A 174 23.07 -15.70 10.89
N LEU A 175 24.30 -15.65 11.40
CA LEU A 175 25.04 -14.44 11.73
C LEU A 175 26.25 -14.28 10.81
N LEU A 176 26.46 -13.07 10.29
CA LEU A 176 27.68 -12.66 9.59
C LEU A 176 28.40 -11.58 10.39
N PHE A 177 29.70 -11.76 10.56
CA PHE A 177 30.58 -10.81 11.23
C PHE A 177 31.27 -9.91 10.20
N SER A 178 32.15 -9.03 10.67
CA SER A 178 33.01 -8.19 9.81
C SER A 178 34.38 -7.93 10.45
N ASN A 179 34.69 -8.71 11.48
CA ASN A 179 35.95 -8.82 12.21
C ASN A 179 35.82 -10.10 13.06
N ASN A 180 36.72 -11.05 12.86
CA ASN A 180 36.62 -12.41 13.41
C ASN A 180 36.74 -12.40 14.95
N LEU A 181 37.40 -11.39 15.53
CA LEU A 181 37.47 -11.20 16.98
C LEU A 181 36.09 -11.07 17.64
N TYR A 182 35.11 -10.44 16.98
CA TYR A 182 33.75 -10.35 17.51
C TYR A 182 32.93 -11.63 17.28
N ALA A 183 33.37 -12.52 16.40
CA ALA A 183 32.79 -13.86 16.25
C ALA A 183 33.28 -14.75 17.40
N HIS A 184 34.60 -14.81 17.63
CA HIS A 184 35.20 -15.54 18.77
C HIS A 184 34.59 -15.11 20.10
N GLN A 185 34.54 -13.81 20.39
CA GLN A 185 33.94 -13.28 21.62
C GLN A 185 32.45 -13.60 21.78
N LEU A 186 31.72 -13.84 20.68
CA LEU A 186 30.34 -14.33 20.75
C LEU A 186 30.30 -15.83 21.04
N THR A 187 31.11 -16.64 20.36
CA THR A 187 31.19 -18.10 20.61
C THR A 187 31.59 -18.37 22.06
N GLU A 188 32.65 -17.74 22.54
CA GLU A 188 33.15 -17.81 23.91
C GLU A 188 32.06 -17.47 24.94
N LYS A 189 31.31 -16.37 24.72
CA LYS A 189 30.19 -15.99 25.60
C LYS A 189 28.93 -16.82 25.44
N LEU A 190 28.68 -17.43 24.28
CA LEU A 190 27.62 -18.41 24.08
C LEU A 190 27.93 -19.69 24.87
N THR A 191 29.18 -20.14 24.84
CA THR A 191 29.66 -21.32 25.57
C THR A 191 29.62 -21.09 27.08
N GLU A 192 30.09 -19.93 27.58
CA GLU A 192 29.90 -19.55 28.99
C GLU A 192 28.42 -19.58 29.40
N PHE A 193 27.54 -18.94 28.61
CA PHE A 193 26.11 -18.84 28.89
C PHE A 193 25.41 -20.21 28.90
N CYS A 194 25.75 -21.11 27.99
CA CYS A 194 25.19 -22.46 28.00
C CYS A 194 25.73 -23.32 29.16
N HIS A 195 26.98 -23.12 29.59
CA HIS A 195 27.48 -23.74 30.82
C HIS A 195 26.80 -23.18 32.08
N GLU A 196 26.55 -21.87 32.16
CA GLU A 196 25.80 -21.22 33.25
C GLU A 196 24.35 -21.73 33.38
N VAL A 197 23.80 -22.24 32.27
CA VAL A 197 22.39 -22.67 32.15
C VAL A 197 22.27 -24.19 31.89
N GLU A 198 23.34 -24.95 32.13
CA GLU A 198 23.41 -26.42 32.06
C GLU A 198 22.96 -27.03 30.70
N LYS A 199 23.16 -26.31 29.59
CA LYS A 199 22.79 -26.76 28.23
C LYS A 199 23.99 -27.24 27.43
N THR A 200 23.82 -28.34 26.69
CA THR A 200 24.90 -28.89 25.86
C THR A 200 25.05 -28.12 24.53
N ILE A 201 26.28 -27.87 24.10
CA ILE A 201 26.59 -27.33 22.76
C ILE A 201 27.32 -28.40 21.96
N PHE A 202 26.85 -28.64 20.73
CA PHE A 202 27.59 -29.38 19.72
C PHE A 202 28.11 -28.40 18.65
N GLU A 203 29.41 -28.10 18.68
CA GLU A 203 30.06 -27.28 17.66
C GLU A 203 30.55 -28.15 16.48
N TYR A 204 30.25 -27.70 15.26
CA TYR A 204 30.69 -28.34 14.02
C TYR A 204 31.19 -27.28 13.02
N GLU A 205 32.44 -27.43 12.60
CA GLU A 205 33.01 -26.65 11.51
C GLU A 205 32.48 -27.15 10.15
N LYS A 206 32.04 -26.24 9.27
CA LYS A 206 31.45 -26.57 7.95
C LYS A 206 31.79 -25.55 6.86
N THR A 207 31.76 -25.98 5.61
CA THR A 207 31.94 -25.06 4.48
C THR A 207 30.74 -24.12 4.31
N VAL A 208 31.02 -22.92 3.78
CA VAL A 208 29.97 -21.92 3.47
C VAL A 208 28.88 -22.50 2.56
N THR A 209 29.21 -23.44 1.69
CA THR A 209 28.30 -24.14 0.77
C THR A 209 27.34 -25.10 1.48
N GLU A 210 27.83 -26.00 2.34
CA GLU A 210 27.00 -26.93 3.13
C GLU A 210 26.09 -26.20 4.12
N ILE A 211 26.61 -25.13 4.72
CA ILE A 211 25.82 -24.26 5.58
C ILE A 211 24.68 -23.64 4.76
N ASN A 212 24.96 -23.10 3.57
CA ASN A 212 23.95 -22.40 2.75
C ASN A 212 22.82 -23.28 2.22
N SER A 213 23.03 -24.58 2.00
CA SER A 213 22.02 -25.47 1.40
C SER A 213 20.96 -25.94 2.40
N ASN A 214 21.30 -26.03 3.69
CA ASN A 214 20.49 -26.68 4.72
C ASN A 214 19.97 -25.71 5.80
N ILE A 215 19.79 -24.43 5.47
CA ILE A 215 19.28 -23.38 6.39
C ILE A 215 17.79 -23.13 6.20
N ILE A 216 17.08 -22.97 7.32
CA ILE A 216 15.73 -22.39 7.38
C ILE A 216 15.85 -20.94 7.85
N THR A 217 15.63 -19.96 6.97
CA THR A 217 15.63 -18.54 7.35
C THR A 217 14.27 -18.08 7.90
N PHE A 218 14.23 -16.89 8.48
CA PHE A 218 13.01 -16.27 8.99
C PHE A 218 11.86 -16.23 7.97
N LYS A 219 12.13 -15.90 6.70
CA LYS A 219 11.07 -15.84 5.68
C LYS A 219 10.55 -17.22 5.31
N ASP A 220 11.44 -18.20 5.18
CA ASP A 220 11.09 -19.57 4.83
C ASP A 220 10.22 -20.18 5.94
N ARG A 221 10.57 -19.92 7.21
CA ARG A 221 9.74 -20.26 8.37
C ARG A 221 8.39 -19.53 8.35
N GLN A 222 8.32 -18.23 8.03
CA GLN A 222 7.03 -17.53 7.90
C GLN A 222 6.14 -18.11 6.80
N GLU A 223 6.71 -18.61 5.70
CA GLU A 223 5.96 -19.25 4.62
C GLU A 223 5.48 -20.65 5.01
N GLN A 224 6.32 -21.45 5.68
CA GLN A 224 5.93 -22.74 6.30
C GLN A 224 4.79 -22.55 7.31
N LEU A 225 4.92 -21.60 8.24
CA LEU A 225 3.88 -21.26 9.21
C LEU A 225 2.58 -20.87 8.51
N LYS A 226 2.65 -20.10 7.41
CA LYS A 226 1.46 -19.74 6.63
C LYS A 226 0.82 -20.97 5.97
N GLU A 227 1.58 -21.88 5.37
CA GLU A 227 1.02 -23.12 4.80
C GLU A 227 0.34 -24.00 5.88
N VAL A 228 0.93 -24.11 7.07
CA VAL A 228 0.33 -24.81 8.23
C VAL A 228 -0.99 -24.15 8.61
N LEU A 229 -0.97 -22.85 8.87
CA LEU A 229 -2.14 -22.11 9.36
C LEU A 229 -3.28 -22.11 8.33
N ASP A 230 -2.98 -21.82 7.06
CA ASP A 230 -3.98 -21.88 5.97
C ASP A 230 -4.58 -23.30 5.85
N SER A 231 -3.79 -24.36 6.09
CA SER A 231 -4.29 -25.75 6.10
C SER A 231 -5.22 -26.03 7.29
N VAL A 232 -4.91 -25.52 8.49
CA VAL A 232 -5.77 -25.63 9.69
C VAL A 232 -7.16 -25.03 9.41
N LEU A 233 -7.19 -23.83 8.83
CA LEU A 233 -8.43 -23.10 8.60
C LEU A 233 -9.39 -23.83 7.65
N ASN A 234 -8.85 -24.48 6.60
CA ASN A 234 -9.64 -25.18 5.61
C ASN A 234 -10.35 -26.43 6.18
N LEU A 235 -9.73 -27.11 7.16
CA LEU A 235 -10.29 -28.30 7.81
C LEU A 235 -11.54 -27.95 8.64
N ASN A 236 -11.49 -26.90 9.48
CA ASN A 236 -12.64 -26.49 10.28
C ASN A 236 -13.81 -25.92 9.44
N THR A 237 -13.57 -25.52 8.19
CA THR A 237 -14.64 -25.18 7.23
C THR A 237 -15.34 -26.39 6.60
N THR A 238 -14.80 -27.61 6.69
CA THR A 238 -15.29 -28.78 5.94
C THR A 238 -15.66 -29.99 6.80
N GLN A 239 -16.41 -29.78 7.90
CA GLN A 239 -17.04 -30.89 8.64
C GLN A 239 -17.99 -31.75 7.76
N LYS A 240 -18.46 -31.23 6.62
CA LYS A 240 -19.17 -31.97 5.55
C LYS A 240 -18.29 -32.36 4.34
N MET A 241 -17.03 -32.76 4.56
CA MET A 241 -16.30 -33.66 3.64
C MET A 241 -15.58 -34.79 4.39
N LYS A 242 -16.35 -35.80 4.82
CA LYS A 242 -15.78 -37.12 5.18
C LYS A 242 -15.09 -37.73 3.94
N SER A 243 -13.98 -38.41 4.19
CA SER A 243 -13.17 -39.15 3.21
C SER A 243 -12.74 -38.37 1.95
N LYS A 244 -11.74 -37.48 2.09
CA LYS A 244 -10.74 -37.31 1.02
C LYS A 244 -9.34 -37.59 1.55
N LYS A 245 -8.64 -38.49 0.86
CA LYS A 245 -7.44 -39.20 1.33
C LYS A 245 -6.32 -38.21 1.72
N MET A 246 -5.77 -38.36 2.92
CA MET A 246 -4.63 -37.57 3.41
C MET A 246 -3.47 -37.63 2.40
N THR A 247 -3.12 -36.50 1.80
CA THR A 247 -2.02 -36.41 0.82
C THR A 247 -0.68 -36.27 1.55
N SER A 248 0.41 -36.79 0.96
CA SER A 248 1.72 -36.84 1.65
C SER A 248 2.39 -35.47 1.88
N LYS A 249 1.81 -34.36 1.38
CA LYS A 249 2.25 -33.02 1.79
C LYS A 249 1.83 -32.70 3.24
N ASN A 250 0.72 -33.27 3.73
CA ASN A 250 0.18 -32.99 5.05
C ASN A 250 0.98 -33.66 6.20
N SER A 251 1.68 -34.77 5.94
CA SER A 251 2.47 -35.48 6.96
C SER A 251 3.73 -34.75 7.43
N ASN A 252 4.13 -33.69 6.71
CA ASN A 252 5.18 -32.78 7.16
C ASN A 252 4.59 -31.57 7.93
N ILE A 253 3.40 -31.11 7.53
CA ILE A 253 2.65 -30.05 8.22
C ILE A 253 2.34 -30.45 9.66
N SER A 254 1.93 -31.70 9.90
CA SER A 254 1.65 -32.21 11.26
C SER A 254 2.86 -32.32 12.18
N LYS A 255 4.08 -32.20 11.66
CA LYS A 255 5.33 -32.23 12.43
C LYS A 255 5.87 -30.83 12.79
N ILE A 256 5.25 -29.77 12.29
CA ILE A 256 5.69 -28.39 12.60
C ILE A 256 5.13 -28.00 13.96
N GLN A 257 6.01 -27.91 14.96
CA GLN A 257 5.73 -27.32 16.27
C GLN A 257 5.86 -25.78 16.21
N LEU A 258 4.97 -25.09 16.91
CA LEU A 258 4.83 -23.64 16.96
C LEU A 258 5.41 -23.09 18.26
N THR A 259 6.31 -22.10 18.19
CA THR A 259 6.76 -21.42 19.41
C THR A 259 5.68 -20.48 19.96
N LYS A 260 5.67 -20.27 21.28
CA LYS A 260 4.88 -19.24 21.98
C LYS A 260 4.90 -17.87 21.29
N TYR A 261 6.08 -17.43 20.85
CA TYR A 261 6.26 -16.17 20.13
C TYR A 261 5.68 -16.18 18.70
N GLU A 262 5.77 -17.29 17.97
CA GLU A 262 5.15 -17.41 16.65
C GLU A 262 3.62 -17.43 16.74
N LEU A 263 3.05 -18.19 17.69
CA LEU A 263 1.61 -18.26 17.89
C LEU A 263 1.04 -16.90 18.37
N ALA A 264 1.71 -16.22 19.30
CA ALA A 264 1.34 -14.86 19.74
C ALA A 264 1.25 -13.89 18.55
N ASN A 265 2.29 -13.87 17.70
CA ASN A 265 2.31 -13.03 16.49
C ASN A 265 1.25 -13.45 15.46
N ALA A 266 0.96 -14.75 15.32
CA ALA A 266 -0.07 -15.25 14.40
C ALA A 266 -1.49 -14.84 14.84
N LEU A 267 -1.75 -14.82 16.16
CA LEU A 267 -2.99 -14.31 16.75
C LEU A 267 -3.05 -12.78 16.85
N GLY A 268 -1.92 -12.08 16.73
CA GLY A 268 -1.84 -10.63 16.97
C GLY A 268 -2.01 -10.27 18.44
N MET A 269 -1.38 -11.04 19.34
CA MET A 269 -1.33 -10.83 20.79
C MET A 269 0.11 -10.64 21.25
N THR A 270 0.32 -10.03 22.43
CA THR A 270 1.65 -10.00 23.05
C THR A 270 1.93 -11.32 23.78
N PRO A 271 3.15 -11.90 23.66
CA PRO A 271 3.52 -13.15 24.32
C PRO A 271 3.50 -13.04 25.85
N ASP A 272 3.64 -11.83 26.37
CA ASP A 272 3.66 -11.51 27.80
C ASP A 272 2.26 -11.37 28.43
N ASN A 273 1.19 -11.34 27.62
CA ASN A 273 -0.19 -11.25 28.12
C ASN A 273 -0.54 -12.52 28.92
N ASN A 274 -0.97 -12.38 30.18
CA ASN A 274 -1.31 -13.50 31.05
C ASN A 274 -2.37 -14.42 30.43
N PHE A 275 -3.40 -13.88 29.76
CA PHE A 275 -4.37 -14.69 29.02
C PHE A 275 -3.69 -15.56 27.97
N PHE A 276 -2.75 -14.98 27.19
CA PHE A 276 -2.06 -15.72 26.14
C PHE A 276 -1.08 -16.76 26.71
N LYS A 277 -0.42 -16.48 27.85
CA LYS A 277 0.43 -17.47 28.55
C LYS A 277 -0.37 -18.71 28.92
N GLN A 278 -1.56 -18.54 29.52
CA GLN A 278 -2.39 -19.67 29.94
C GLN A 278 -3.08 -20.36 28.76
N PHE A 279 -3.54 -19.59 27.77
CA PHE A 279 -4.05 -20.14 26.51
C PHE A 279 -2.99 -20.96 25.75
N PHE A 280 -1.70 -20.60 25.84
CA PHE A 280 -0.59 -21.39 25.32
C PHE A 280 -0.36 -22.67 26.14
N TYR A 281 -0.28 -22.58 27.47
CA TYR A 281 -0.12 -23.72 28.37
C TYR A 281 -1.20 -24.81 28.17
N LEU A 282 -2.44 -24.41 27.90
CA LEU A 282 -3.54 -25.36 27.65
C LEU A 282 -3.51 -26.01 26.26
N MET A 283 -2.66 -25.52 25.35
CA MET A 283 -2.31 -26.20 24.11
C MET A 283 -1.08 -27.10 24.29
N ASP A 284 -0.07 -26.62 25.01
CA ASP A 284 1.20 -27.29 25.32
C ASP A 284 0.99 -28.43 26.35
N LYS A 285 0.31 -29.50 25.92
CA LYS A 285 -0.20 -30.58 26.80
C LYS A 285 0.91 -31.46 27.38
N ASP A 286 2.03 -31.58 26.68
CA ASP A 286 3.24 -32.27 27.16
C ASP A 286 4.27 -31.31 27.78
N GLN A 287 3.97 -30.01 27.83
CA GLN A 287 4.79 -28.95 28.45
C GLN A 287 6.20 -28.82 27.84
N ASN A 288 6.32 -29.11 26.54
CA ASN A 288 7.57 -29.07 25.79
C ASN A 288 7.99 -27.64 25.38
N GLY A 289 7.16 -26.62 25.62
CA GLY A 289 7.43 -25.21 25.28
C GLY A 289 7.01 -24.81 23.86
N PHE A 290 6.45 -25.75 23.10
CA PHE A 290 5.98 -25.60 21.73
C PHE A 290 4.57 -26.23 21.59
N VAL A 291 3.83 -25.85 20.54
CA VAL A 291 2.48 -26.38 20.29
C VAL A 291 2.46 -27.10 18.94
N THR A 292 2.12 -28.39 18.93
CA THR A 292 1.90 -29.15 17.68
C THR A 292 0.59 -28.72 17.00
N PHE A 293 0.46 -29.08 15.73
CA PHE A 293 -0.79 -28.93 14.99
C PHE A 293 -1.97 -29.71 15.62
N GLN A 294 -1.73 -30.86 16.25
CA GLN A 294 -2.79 -31.69 16.84
C GLN A 294 -3.31 -31.09 18.16
N GLU A 295 -2.42 -30.58 19.00
CA GLU A 295 -2.75 -29.85 20.22
C GLU A 295 -3.53 -28.58 19.92
N PHE A 296 -3.03 -27.78 18.96
CA PHE A 296 -3.72 -26.59 18.51
C PHE A 296 -5.14 -26.91 18.03
N LEU A 297 -5.31 -27.96 17.20
CA LEU A 297 -6.63 -28.41 16.78
C LEU A 297 -7.51 -28.86 17.94
N SER A 298 -6.99 -29.63 18.89
CA SER A 298 -7.76 -30.15 20.03
C SER A 298 -8.37 -29.01 20.85
N VAL A 299 -7.59 -27.99 21.18
CA VAL A 299 -8.09 -26.80 21.87
C VAL A 299 -9.07 -26.04 20.99
N MET A 300 -8.78 -25.86 19.70
CA MET A 300 -9.71 -25.17 18.79
C MET A 300 -11.03 -25.88 18.59
N THR A 301 -11.08 -27.22 18.56
CA THR A 301 -12.37 -27.93 18.46
C THR A 301 -13.24 -27.72 19.70
N MET A 302 -12.65 -27.59 20.90
CA MET A 302 -13.39 -27.20 22.10
C MET A 302 -13.89 -25.75 22.01
N PHE A 303 -13.08 -24.82 21.47
CA PHE A 303 -13.52 -23.44 21.19
C PHE A 303 -14.67 -23.34 20.16
N THR A 304 -14.64 -24.11 19.06
CA THR A 304 -15.62 -23.97 17.97
C THR A 304 -16.88 -24.81 18.14
N SER A 305 -16.75 -25.99 18.73
CA SER A 305 -17.74 -27.07 18.63
C SER A 305 -17.93 -27.86 19.94
N GLY A 306 -17.19 -27.52 21.00
CA GLY A 306 -17.37 -28.14 22.31
C GLY A 306 -18.71 -27.76 22.95
N THR A 307 -19.11 -28.54 23.94
CA THR A 307 -20.24 -28.30 24.84
C THR A 307 -20.03 -27.03 25.68
N GLU A 308 -21.09 -26.51 26.33
CA GLU A 308 -20.93 -25.39 27.28
C GLU A 308 -20.08 -25.77 28.51
N GLU A 309 -20.01 -27.06 28.84
CA GLU A 309 -19.17 -27.59 29.92
C GLU A 309 -17.69 -27.61 29.54
N GLU A 310 -17.34 -28.08 28.33
CA GLU A 310 -15.97 -28.01 27.81
C GLU A 310 -15.51 -26.55 27.64
N LYS A 311 -16.39 -25.64 27.21
CA LYS A 311 -16.09 -24.19 27.18
C LYS A 311 -15.87 -23.61 28.58
N ALA A 312 -16.68 -23.99 29.56
CA ALA A 312 -16.51 -23.54 30.94
C ALA A 312 -15.22 -24.09 31.57
N PHE A 313 -14.88 -25.35 31.32
CA PHE A 313 -13.64 -25.98 31.79
C PHE A 313 -12.40 -25.30 31.18
N LEU A 314 -12.46 -25.04 29.88
CA LEU A 314 -11.43 -24.29 29.15
C LEU A 314 -11.27 -22.86 29.69
N PHE A 315 -12.37 -22.19 30.07
CA PHE A 315 -12.30 -20.90 30.77
C PHE A 315 -11.70 -21.01 32.17
N PHE A 316 -12.16 -21.96 32.98
CA PHE A 316 -11.64 -22.19 34.33
C PHE A 316 -10.11 -22.33 34.32
N ASN A 317 -9.60 -23.18 33.43
CA ASN A 317 -8.16 -23.43 33.30
C ASN A 317 -7.36 -22.24 32.73
N ILE A 318 -7.98 -21.32 31.96
CA ILE A 318 -7.30 -20.09 31.47
C ILE A 318 -7.02 -19.10 32.61
N TYR A 319 -7.79 -19.17 33.72
CA TYR A 319 -7.64 -18.27 34.86
C TYR A 319 -7.12 -18.98 36.12
N ASP A 320 -7.02 -20.31 36.14
CA ASP A 320 -6.30 -21.09 37.16
C ASP A 320 -4.79 -20.88 37.02
N LEU A 321 -4.29 -19.74 37.56
CA LEU A 321 -2.91 -19.30 37.41
C LEU A 321 -1.89 -20.15 38.18
N ASP A 322 -2.31 -20.87 39.23
CA ASP A 322 -1.46 -21.78 40.00
C ASP A 322 -1.69 -23.26 39.65
N HIS A 323 -2.54 -23.54 38.65
CA HIS A 323 -2.90 -24.88 38.16
C HIS A 323 -3.35 -25.84 39.28
N SER A 324 -3.94 -25.29 40.34
CA SER A 324 -4.32 -26.07 41.51
C SER A 324 -5.63 -26.83 41.37
N GLY A 325 -6.37 -26.62 40.27
CA GLY A 325 -7.73 -27.12 40.09
C GLY A 325 -8.77 -26.28 40.84
N PHE A 326 -8.38 -25.13 41.39
CA PHE A 326 -9.27 -24.24 42.13
C PHE A 326 -8.91 -22.76 41.93
N LEU A 327 -9.83 -21.96 41.38
CA LEU A 327 -9.68 -20.51 41.26
C LEU A 327 -9.68 -19.85 42.65
N THR A 328 -8.74 -18.94 42.93
CA THR A 328 -8.87 -18.06 44.10
C THR A 328 -9.90 -16.95 43.83
N VAL A 329 -10.33 -16.25 44.88
CA VAL A 329 -11.16 -15.04 44.77
C VAL A 329 -10.47 -13.97 43.92
N ASN A 330 -9.13 -13.90 43.92
CA ASN A 330 -8.38 -12.95 43.10
C ASN A 330 -8.36 -13.38 41.62
N ASP A 331 -8.24 -14.67 41.33
CA ASP A 331 -8.23 -15.17 39.94
C ASP A 331 -9.62 -15.09 39.31
N PHE A 332 -10.67 -15.41 40.09
CA PHE A 332 -12.05 -15.18 39.68
C PHE A 332 -12.36 -13.69 39.50
N LYS A 333 -11.76 -12.81 40.33
CA LYS A 333 -11.82 -11.36 40.10
C LYS A 333 -11.11 -10.94 38.81
N ILE A 334 -9.94 -11.48 38.51
CA ILE A 334 -9.23 -11.23 37.24
C ILE A 334 -10.06 -11.72 36.04
N PHE A 335 -10.69 -12.89 36.14
CA PHE A 335 -11.64 -13.41 35.15
C PHE A 335 -12.83 -12.47 34.91
N ILE A 336 -13.43 -11.91 35.97
CA ILE A 336 -14.50 -10.92 35.83
C ILE A 336 -13.96 -9.59 35.26
N GLU A 337 -12.78 -9.13 35.66
CA GLU A 337 -12.16 -7.88 35.17
C GLU A 337 -11.61 -7.97 33.74
N SER A 338 -11.38 -9.18 33.21
CA SER A 338 -10.99 -9.42 31.81
C SER A 338 -12.17 -9.76 30.88
N THR A 339 -13.30 -10.23 31.42
CA THR A 339 -14.51 -10.55 30.64
C THR A 339 -15.54 -9.42 30.65
N ALA A 340 -15.74 -8.74 31.79
CA ALA A 340 -16.64 -7.61 31.89
C ALA A 340 -16.05 -6.32 31.28
N SER A 341 -16.93 -5.39 30.91
CA SER A 341 -16.50 -4.09 30.40
C SER A 341 -15.87 -3.22 31.49
N GLN A 342 -14.86 -2.43 31.12
CA GLN A 342 -14.07 -1.60 32.05
C GLN A 342 -14.85 -0.47 32.76
N ASP A 343 -16.16 -0.34 32.52
CA ASP A 343 -17.05 0.54 33.29
C ASP A 343 -17.00 0.26 34.81
N LEU A 344 -16.55 -0.93 35.22
CA LEU A 344 -16.37 -1.33 36.62
C LEU A 344 -15.05 -0.85 37.26
N GLN A 345 -14.07 -0.37 36.51
CA GLN A 345 -12.74 0.03 37.05
C GLN A 345 -12.77 1.29 37.95
N GLY A 346 -13.94 1.90 38.16
CA GLY A 346 -14.15 2.97 39.15
C GLY A 346 -14.96 2.59 40.37
N GLN A 347 -15.79 1.54 40.32
CA GLN A 347 -16.66 1.11 41.43
C GLN A 347 -16.91 -0.41 41.42
N ASN A 348 -16.55 -1.05 42.53
CA ASN A 348 -17.17 -2.26 43.06
C ASN A 348 -17.10 -3.56 42.22
N THR A 349 -16.01 -3.81 41.48
CA THR A 349 -15.69 -5.17 40.99
C THR A 349 -15.69 -6.19 42.13
N SER A 350 -15.09 -5.85 43.28
CA SER A 350 -15.07 -6.71 44.47
C SER A 350 -16.48 -7.04 44.98
N GLN A 351 -17.41 -6.08 45.06
CA GLN A 351 -18.77 -6.37 45.57
C GLN A 351 -19.59 -7.23 44.59
N ILE A 352 -19.36 -7.09 43.27
CA ILE A 352 -19.99 -7.97 42.27
C ILE A 352 -19.44 -9.39 42.41
N VAL A 353 -18.11 -9.53 42.60
CA VAL A 353 -17.46 -10.81 42.88
C VAL A 353 -17.97 -11.45 44.19
N GLU A 354 -18.05 -10.69 45.28
CA GLU A 354 -18.63 -11.12 46.56
C GLU A 354 -20.11 -11.55 46.41
N SER A 355 -20.89 -10.81 45.60
CA SER A 355 -22.28 -11.15 45.29
C SER A 355 -22.39 -12.44 44.47
N MET A 356 -21.44 -12.74 43.58
CA MET A 356 -21.40 -14.00 42.82
C MET A 356 -20.90 -15.17 43.66
N LEU A 357 -19.94 -14.96 44.56
CA LEU A 357 -19.42 -15.99 45.47
C LEU A 357 -20.47 -16.41 46.50
N SER A 358 -21.27 -15.46 47.01
CA SER A 358 -22.36 -15.75 47.93
C SER A 358 -23.51 -16.55 47.29
N LEU A 359 -23.74 -16.43 45.97
CA LEU A 359 -24.72 -17.28 45.26
C LEU A 359 -24.37 -18.78 45.29
N VAL A 360 -23.09 -19.14 45.50
CA VAL A 360 -22.62 -20.54 45.55
C VAL A 360 -22.07 -20.89 46.96
N ASN A 361 -22.48 -20.11 47.97
CA ASN A 361 -22.12 -20.30 49.39
C ASN A 361 -20.60 -20.45 49.65
N LEU A 362 -19.75 -19.84 48.82
CA LEU A 362 -18.29 -19.84 49.03
C LEU A 362 -17.94 -18.93 50.20
N ARG A 363 -17.20 -19.46 51.19
CA ARG A 363 -16.71 -18.66 52.32
C ARG A 363 -15.55 -17.75 51.90
N PRO A 364 -15.37 -16.57 52.53
CA PRO A 364 -14.20 -15.73 52.29
C PRO A 364 -12.90 -16.50 52.53
N GLY A 365 -12.07 -16.63 51.50
CA GLY A 365 -10.82 -17.40 51.53
C GLY A 365 -10.93 -18.88 51.09
N GLU A 366 -12.14 -19.39 50.83
CA GLU A 366 -12.34 -20.71 50.22
C GLU A 366 -12.04 -20.62 48.71
N LYS A 367 -11.24 -21.55 48.15
CA LYS A 367 -11.02 -21.60 46.69
C LYS A 367 -12.23 -22.22 45.97
N MET A 368 -12.49 -21.81 44.73
CA MET A 368 -13.62 -22.24 43.90
C MET A 368 -13.25 -23.44 43.02
N SER A 369 -13.93 -24.59 43.19
CA SER A 369 -13.79 -25.75 42.29
C SER A 369 -14.50 -25.56 40.95
N PHE A 370 -14.19 -26.41 39.97
CA PHE A 370 -14.82 -26.37 38.65
C PHE A 370 -16.35 -26.49 38.72
N ASP A 371 -16.92 -27.38 39.54
CA ASP A 371 -18.38 -27.57 39.64
C ASP A 371 -19.08 -26.29 40.12
N LYS A 372 -18.48 -25.61 41.12
CA LYS A 372 -18.96 -24.32 41.63
C LYS A 372 -18.88 -23.24 40.55
N PHE A 373 -17.78 -23.18 39.80
CA PHE A 373 -17.64 -22.25 38.66
C PHE A 373 -18.67 -22.53 37.56
N PHE A 374 -18.88 -23.80 37.21
CA PHE A 374 -19.83 -24.22 36.19
C PHE A 374 -21.28 -23.94 36.63
N GLU A 375 -21.61 -24.01 37.92
CA GLU A 375 -22.91 -23.53 38.42
C GLU A 375 -23.10 -22.03 38.17
N ILE A 376 -22.10 -21.18 38.48
CA ILE A 376 -22.18 -19.73 38.18
C ILE A 376 -22.36 -19.51 36.67
N PHE A 377 -21.58 -20.21 35.83
CA PHE A 377 -21.62 -20.14 34.37
C PHE A 377 -23.00 -20.54 33.81
N LYS A 378 -23.49 -21.73 34.19
CA LYS A 378 -24.75 -22.34 33.74
C LYS A 378 -26.00 -21.63 34.26
N SER A 379 -25.92 -21.00 35.44
CA SER A 379 -27.07 -20.33 36.08
C SER A 379 -27.69 -19.20 35.24
N ASN A 380 -26.96 -18.67 34.25
CA ASN A 380 -27.30 -17.46 33.49
C ASN A 380 -27.58 -16.23 34.39
N LYS A 381 -27.19 -16.29 35.67
CA LYS A 381 -27.30 -15.22 36.67
C LYS A 381 -26.03 -14.38 36.75
N MET A 382 -24.86 -14.92 36.38
CA MET A 382 -23.60 -14.15 36.21
C MET A 382 -23.87 -12.87 35.39
N PHE A 383 -24.54 -13.03 34.25
CA PHE A 383 -24.87 -11.94 33.31
C PHE A 383 -26.09 -11.09 33.70
N LYS A 384 -26.82 -11.45 34.77
CA LYS A 384 -27.87 -10.62 35.39
C LYS A 384 -27.35 -9.84 36.61
N LEU A 385 -26.44 -10.42 37.40
CA LEU A 385 -25.82 -9.73 38.55
C LEU A 385 -24.67 -8.79 38.17
N CYS A 386 -23.99 -9.00 37.03
CA CYS A 386 -23.06 -8.00 36.47
C CYS A 386 -23.75 -6.71 35.96
N VAL A 387 -25.07 -6.55 36.13
CA VAL A 387 -25.80 -5.31 35.79
C VAL A 387 -26.62 -4.76 36.99
N PRO A 388 -26.01 -4.50 38.18
CA PRO A 388 -26.76 -4.17 39.39
C PRO A 388 -26.97 -2.65 39.59
N SER A 389 -26.58 -1.81 38.63
CA SER A 389 -26.67 -0.34 38.70
C SER A 389 -27.70 0.30 37.75
N LEU A 390 -28.24 -0.44 36.79
CA LEU A 390 -29.09 0.09 35.71
C LEU A 390 -30.61 -0.04 35.95
N MET A 391 -31.03 -0.49 37.15
CA MET A 391 -32.43 -0.66 37.52
C MET A 391 -32.86 0.12 38.76
N ASN A 392 -32.71 1.45 38.73
CA ASN A 392 -33.57 2.33 39.52
C ASN A 392 -34.81 2.76 38.69
N ARG A 393 -35.57 1.77 38.21
CA ARG A 393 -36.81 1.97 37.43
C ARG A 393 -38.04 1.87 38.33
N LYS A 394 -38.46 3.01 38.89
CA LYS A 394 -39.89 3.31 39.02
C LYS A 394 -40.28 4.16 37.80
N SER A 395 -41.49 3.93 37.26
CA SER A 395 -42.06 4.54 36.03
C SER A 395 -41.65 3.90 34.68
N LEU A 396 -42.63 3.17 34.12
CA LEU A 396 -42.96 2.93 32.69
C LEU A 396 -41.95 2.31 31.70
N GLY A 397 -42.51 1.50 30.78
CA GLY A 397 -41.90 1.11 29.49
C GLY A 397 -41.41 -0.35 29.40
N PRO A 398 -42.07 -1.23 28.60
CA PRO A 398 -41.66 -2.63 28.44
C PRO A 398 -40.36 -2.78 27.65
N GLN A 399 -39.53 -3.74 28.10
CA GLN A 399 -38.41 -4.42 27.43
C GLN A 399 -37.46 -3.60 26.53
N ASN A 400 -36.24 -3.35 27.03
CA ASN A 400 -35.06 -3.06 26.20
C ASN A 400 -34.24 -4.35 26.04
N SER A 401 -34.33 -5.05 24.91
CA SER A 401 -33.40 -6.13 24.54
C SER A 401 -32.10 -5.57 23.93
N ARG A 402 -31.09 -6.42 23.72
CA ARG A 402 -29.81 -6.02 23.10
C ARG A 402 -29.98 -5.90 21.58
N PHE A 403 -30.25 -4.70 21.09
CA PHE A 403 -30.40 -4.41 19.66
C PHE A 403 -29.12 -4.70 18.83
N SER A 404 -29.01 -5.94 18.36
CA SER A 404 -28.31 -6.30 17.13
C SER A 404 -29.06 -5.69 15.92
N LEU A 405 -28.34 -5.28 14.87
CA LEU A 405 -28.99 -4.80 13.64
C LEU A 405 -29.53 -5.94 12.76
N TYR A 406 -29.12 -7.17 13.04
CA TYR A 406 -29.89 -8.37 12.72
C TYR A 406 -30.60 -8.73 14.02
N GLY A 407 -31.80 -8.18 14.21
CA GLY A 407 -32.47 -8.13 15.52
C GLY A 407 -32.69 -9.50 16.16
N ASP A 408 -33.04 -9.49 17.45
CA ASP A 408 -33.49 -10.68 18.16
C ASP A 408 -34.66 -11.30 17.37
N LEU A 409 -34.39 -12.41 16.68
CA LEU A 409 -35.46 -13.33 16.31
C LEU A 409 -36.12 -13.79 17.61
N PRO A 410 -37.45 -14.03 17.62
CA PRO A 410 -38.07 -14.70 18.76
C PRO A 410 -37.38 -16.04 19.00
N GLU A 411 -37.56 -16.57 20.22
CA GLU A 411 -36.98 -17.84 20.69
C GLU A 411 -37.66 -19.05 20.00
N ILE A 412 -37.49 -19.12 18.69
CA ILE A 412 -37.78 -20.26 17.84
C ILE A 412 -36.57 -21.18 17.96
N THR A 413 -36.80 -22.44 18.31
CA THR A 413 -35.81 -23.50 18.27
C THR A 413 -35.50 -23.88 16.81
N ILE A 414 -34.84 -22.95 16.10
CA ILE A 414 -34.13 -23.22 14.86
C ILE A 414 -32.98 -24.16 15.26
N THR A 415 -33.17 -25.47 15.10
CA THR A 415 -32.09 -26.43 15.31
C THR A 415 -30.94 -26.08 14.37
N ASP A 416 -29.69 -26.37 14.75
CA ASP A 416 -28.53 -26.00 13.93
C ASP A 416 -28.62 -26.57 12.50
N GLU A 417 -29.41 -27.63 12.30
CA GLU A 417 -29.82 -28.22 11.03
C GLU A 417 -30.48 -27.23 10.06
N GLU A 418 -31.33 -26.29 10.51
CA GLU A 418 -31.98 -25.30 9.63
C GLU A 418 -31.03 -24.17 9.20
N LEU A 419 -30.05 -23.83 10.06
CA LEU A 419 -28.98 -22.91 9.71
C LEU A 419 -27.98 -23.57 8.75
N GLU A 420 -27.62 -24.84 8.99
CA GLU A 420 -26.87 -25.64 8.02
C GLU A 420 -27.63 -25.81 6.72
N ALA A 421 -28.94 -26.05 6.74
CA ALA A 421 -29.76 -26.21 5.52
C ALA A 421 -29.82 -24.92 4.67
N LYS A 422 -29.65 -23.75 5.30
CA LYS A 422 -29.69 -22.45 4.62
C LYS A 422 -28.32 -21.99 4.12
N ASP A 423 -27.26 -22.23 4.88
CA ASP A 423 -25.89 -22.11 4.37
C ASP A 423 -25.65 -23.16 3.26
N GLU A 424 -26.21 -24.36 3.37
CA GLU A 424 -26.28 -25.35 2.26
C GLU A 424 -27.18 -24.92 1.11
N ALA A 425 -28.18 -24.05 1.30
CA ALA A 425 -29.04 -23.58 0.22
C ALA A 425 -28.31 -22.51 -0.63
N ASP A 426 -27.63 -21.55 0.01
CA ASP A 426 -26.77 -20.60 -0.70
C ASP A 426 -25.60 -21.34 -1.39
N ASP A 427 -24.95 -22.29 -0.72
CA ASP A 427 -23.89 -23.15 -1.30
C ASP A 427 -24.45 -24.13 -2.36
N LYS A 428 -25.73 -24.54 -2.30
CA LYS A 428 -26.40 -25.25 -3.42
C LYS A 428 -26.66 -24.32 -4.59
N THR A 429 -27.05 -23.06 -4.41
CA THR A 429 -27.17 -22.13 -5.55
C THR A 429 -25.84 -21.85 -6.24
N ASP A 430 -24.71 -21.90 -5.53
CA ASP A 430 -23.36 -21.86 -6.15
C ASP A 430 -22.93 -23.23 -6.73
N ARG A 431 -23.41 -24.36 -6.18
CA ARG A 431 -23.07 -25.73 -6.64
C ARG A 431 -23.94 -26.29 -7.77
N ASP A 432 -25.21 -25.89 -7.89
CA ASP A 432 -26.13 -26.36 -8.94
C ASP A 432 -25.90 -25.63 -10.28
N ILE A 433 -25.24 -24.47 -10.25
CA ILE A 433 -24.57 -23.85 -11.41
C ILE A 433 -23.28 -24.62 -11.78
N GLY A 434 -22.80 -25.50 -10.88
CA GLY A 434 -21.61 -26.35 -11.02
C GLY A 434 -21.84 -27.69 -11.74
N GLY A 435 -22.98 -27.89 -12.40
CA GLY A 435 -23.27 -29.08 -13.20
C GLY A 435 -22.23 -29.32 -14.31
N GLU A 436 -21.66 -30.53 -14.29
CA GLU A 436 -20.80 -31.16 -15.32
C GLU A 436 -19.74 -30.30 -16.04
N SER A 437 -18.48 -30.48 -15.62
CA SER A 437 -17.23 -30.26 -16.38
C SER A 437 -16.86 -28.83 -16.79
N ASN A 438 -17.76 -28.11 -17.49
CA ASN A 438 -17.47 -26.81 -18.13
C ASN A 438 -17.36 -25.63 -17.15
N GLY A 439 -17.96 -25.74 -15.95
CA GLY A 439 -18.09 -24.64 -14.99
C GLY A 439 -16.77 -24.02 -14.49
N LYS A 440 -15.65 -24.73 -14.54
CA LYS A 440 -14.33 -24.21 -14.09
C LYS A 440 -13.87 -22.99 -14.90
N HIS A 441 -14.14 -22.97 -16.20
CA HIS A 441 -13.78 -21.83 -17.05
C HIS A 441 -14.69 -20.64 -16.75
N LEU A 442 -16.01 -20.88 -16.66
CA LEU A 442 -17.00 -19.83 -16.37
C LEU A 442 -16.78 -19.19 -14.99
N SER A 443 -16.44 -19.97 -13.96
CA SER A 443 -16.11 -19.46 -12.62
C SER A 443 -14.88 -18.53 -12.63
N TYR A 444 -13.82 -18.87 -13.38
CA TYR A 444 -12.66 -18.00 -13.55
C TYR A 444 -13.01 -16.70 -14.29
N PHE A 445 -13.79 -16.79 -15.38
CA PHE A 445 -14.27 -15.61 -16.10
C PHE A 445 -15.21 -14.75 -15.24
N HIS A 446 -16.02 -15.34 -14.37
CA HIS A 446 -16.87 -14.60 -13.43
C HIS A 446 -16.05 -13.93 -12.32
N GLU A 447 -15.07 -14.59 -11.69
CA GLU A 447 -14.20 -13.91 -10.72
C GLU A 447 -13.37 -12.81 -11.41
N LEU A 448 -12.88 -13.03 -12.63
CA LEU A 448 -12.16 -12.03 -13.41
C LEU A 448 -13.05 -10.83 -13.76
N PHE A 449 -14.28 -11.07 -14.22
CA PHE A 449 -15.26 -10.01 -14.52
C PHE A 449 -15.68 -9.25 -13.26
N CYS A 450 -15.92 -9.94 -12.14
CA CYS A 450 -16.19 -9.29 -10.85
C CYS A 450 -14.99 -8.46 -10.38
N ARG A 451 -13.75 -8.96 -10.49
CA ARG A 451 -12.53 -8.20 -10.16
C ARG A 451 -12.39 -6.97 -11.06
N PHE A 452 -12.60 -7.11 -12.37
CA PHE A 452 -12.53 -6.03 -13.36
C PHE A 452 -13.63 -4.98 -13.12
N SER A 453 -14.88 -5.39 -12.97
CA SER A 453 -16.02 -4.52 -12.68
C SER A 453 -15.85 -3.74 -11.37
N ASN A 454 -15.39 -4.40 -10.30
CA ASN A 454 -15.04 -3.71 -9.05
C ASN A 454 -13.84 -2.75 -9.23
N HIS A 455 -12.84 -3.09 -10.03
CA HIS A 455 -11.70 -2.23 -10.32
C HIS A 455 -12.10 -0.99 -11.11
N VAL A 456 -12.89 -1.15 -12.17
CA VAL A 456 -13.47 -0.05 -12.97
C VAL A 456 -14.34 0.85 -12.10
N ARG A 457 -15.31 0.29 -11.35
CA ARG A 457 -16.21 1.06 -10.47
C ARG A 457 -15.48 1.74 -9.30
N SER A 458 -14.33 1.22 -8.87
CA SER A 458 -13.49 1.88 -7.86
C SER A 458 -12.64 3.03 -8.43
N HIS A 459 -12.47 3.11 -9.75
CA HIS A 459 -11.59 4.08 -10.42
C HIS A 459 -12.30 4.78 -11.59
N GLU A 460 -13.63 4.77 -11.64
CA GLU A 460 -14.44 5.22 -12.78
C GLU A 460 -14.10 6.64 -13.23
N LYS A 461 -13.83 7.53 -12.26
CA LYS A 461 -13.40 8.92 -12.51
C LYS A 461 -11.99 8.99 -13.09
N VAL A 462 -11.07 8.12 -12.66
CA VAL A 462 -9.70 8.04 -13.18
C VAL A 462 -9.69 7.49 -14.61
N PHE A 463 -10.50 6.46 -14.88
CA PHE A 463 -10.73 5.96 -16.24
C PHE A 463 -11.37 7.03 -17.13
N PHE A 464 -12.44 7.70 -16.67
CA PHE A 464 -13.08 8.77 -17.44
C PHE A 464 -12.12 9.90 -17.81
N TRP A 465 -11.43 10.50 -16.81
CA TRP A 465 -10.48 11.59 -17.07
C TRP A 465 -9.26 11.13 -17.86
N GLY A 466 -8.76 9.92 -17.64
CA GLY A 466 -7.65 9.34 -18.39
C GLY A 466 -8.01 9.07 -19.86
N CYS A 467 -9.18 8.49 -20.12
CA CYS A 467 -9.71 8.28 -21.47
C CYS A 467 -9.98 9.61 -22.17
N LEU A 468 -10.64 10.57 -21.52
CA LEU A 468 -10.90 11.90 -22.08
C LEU A 468 -9.60 12.62 -22.45
N TYR A 469 -8.62 12.62 -21.55
CA TYR A 469 -7.30 13.20 -21.80
C TYR A 469 -6.56 12.51 -22.96
N THR A 470 -6.65 11.18 -23.04
CA THR A 470 -6.06 10.38 -24.14
C THR A 470 -6.77 10.63 -25.47
N ILE A 471 -8.09 10.79 -25.48
CA ILE A 471 -8.88 11.15 -26.67
C ILE A 471 -8.50 12.55 -27.15
N VAL A 472 -8.44 13.55 -26.27
CA VAL A 472 -7.99 14.92 -26.63
C VAL A 472 -6.56 14.90 -27.18
N MET A 473 -5.65 14.13 -26.57
CA MET A 473 -4.30 13.92 -27.07
C MET A 473 -4.25 13.31 -28.47
N ILE A 474 -5.05 12.26 -28.73
CA ILE A 474 -5.14 11.61 -30.04
C ILE A 474 -5.75 12.56 -31.07
N LEU A 475 -6.76 13.35 -30.71
CA LEU A 475 -7.38 14.34 -31.61
C LEU A 475 -6.42 15.47 -31.98
N ILE A 476 -5.65 16.00 -31.01
CA ILE A 476 -4.62 17.03 -31.26
C ILE A 476 -3.47 16.48 -32.13
N PHE A 477 -3.09 15.21 -31.94
CA PHE A 477 -2.14 14.54 -32.81
C PHE A 477 -2.73 14.35 -34.22
N ALA A 478 -3.97 13.87 -34.32
CA ALA A 478 -4.64 13.52 -35.57
C ALA A 478 -4.96 14.75 -36.44
N GLU A 479 -5.39 15.87 -35.85
CA GLU A 479 -5.61 17.13 -36.56
C GLU A 479 -4.33 17.63 -37.23
N ARG A 480 -3.22 17.69 -36.48
CA ARG A 480 -1.91 18.05 -37.07
C ARG A 480 -1.36 17.00 -38.02
N ALA A 481 -1.62 15.72 -37.78
CA ALA A 481 -1.24 14.66 -38.71
C ALA A 481 -2.00 14.79 -40.03
N TYR A 482 -3.32 15.04 -40.00
CA TYR A 482 -4.14 15.29 -41.17
C TYR A 482 -3.69 16.55 -41.93
N TYR A 483 -3.51 17.67 -41.21
CA TYR A 483 -3.07 18.94 -41.80
C TYR A 483 -1.74 18.83 -42.57
N TYR A 484 -0.74 18.15 -41.99
CA TYR A 484 0.57 17.97 -42.62
C TYR A 484 0.67 16.76 -43.56
N SER A 485 -0.29 15.83 -43.57
CA SER A 485 -0.33 14.72 -44.54
C SER A 485 -1.20 15.01 -45.77
N VAL A 486 -2.36 15.65 -45.59
CA VAL A 486 -3.35 15.92 -46.65
C VAL A 486 -3.30 17.39 -47.08
N GLU A 487 -3.76 18.32 -46.22
CA GLU A 487 -3.99 19.72 -46.61
C GLU A 487 -2.72 20.46 -47.11
N ARG A 488 -1.56 20.17 -46.52
CA ARG A 488 -0.27 20.76 -46.92
C ARG A 488 0.58 19.94 -47.91
N GLU A 489 0.02 18.96 -48.62
CA GLU A 489 0.75 18.26 -49.69
C GLU A 489 1.38 19.25 -50.69
N HIS A 490 0.64 20.26 -51.11
CA HIS A 490 1.04 21.21 -52.14
C HIS A 490 2.20 22.14 -51.74
N VAL A 491 2.56 22.22 -50.46
CA VAL A 491 3.63 23.10 -49.94
C VAL A 491 5.02 22.44 -50.03
N GLY A 492 5.12 21.25 -50.65
CA GLY A 492 6.40 20.60 -50.98
C GLY A 492 7.17 19.98 -49.80
N LEU A 493 7.03 20.51 -48.59
CA LEU A 493 7.73 20.04 -47.38
C LEU A 493 7.50 18.54 -47.11
N ARG A 494 6.29 18.02 -47.37
CA ARG A 494 5.96 16.57 -47.27
C ARG A 494 6.74 15.72 -48.27
N ARG A 495 7.11 16.26 -49.44
CA ARG A 495 7.89 15.55 -50.48
C ARG A 495 9.38 15.46 -50.14
N ILE A 496 9.89 16.37 -49.30
CA ILE A 496 11.31 16.45 -48.89
C ILE A 496 11.57 15.62 -47.63
N ALA A 497 10.71 15.73 -46.61
CA ALA A 497 10.93 15.11 -45.29
C ALA A 497 9.88 14.05 -44.91
N GLY A 498 8.98 13.69 -45.83
CA GLY A 498 8.04 12.57 -45.71
C GLY A 498 7.11 12.64 -44.50
N TYR A 499 6.65 11.47 -44.05
CA TYR A 499 5.85 11.32 -42.83
C TYR A 499 6.61 11.68 -41.54
N GLY A 500 7.92 11.89 -41.60
CA GLY A 500 8.70 12.44 -40.48
C GLY A 500 8.17 13.81 -40.05
N VAL A 501 7.71 14.64 -40.99
CA VAL A 501 7.04 15.93 -40.68
C VAL A 501 5.71 15.67 -39.98
N THR A 502 4.88 14.77 -40.52
CA THR A 502 3.58 14.42 -39.96
C THR A 502 3.68 13.94 -38.52
N VAL A 503 4.58 12.98 -38.25
CA VAL A 503 4.80 12.42 -36.91
C VAL A 503 5.39 13.46 -35.96
N THR A 504 6.41 14.21 -36.37
CA THR A 504 7.03 15.22 -35.48
C THR A 504 6.10 16.40 -35.20
N ARG A 505 5.24 16.82 -36.13
CA ARG A 505 4.26 17.91 -35.90
C ARG A 505 3.09 17.45 -35.04
N GLY A 506 2.55 16.24 -35.27
CA GLY A 506 1.55 15.63 -34.40
C GLY A 506 2.10 15.45 -32.97
N ALA A 507 3.28 14.85 -32.83
CA ALA A 507 3.92 14.66 -31.54
C ALA A 507 4.28 15.98 -30.84
N ALA A 508 4.75 17.00 -31.56
CA ALA A 508 5.02 18.31 -30.98
C ALA A 508 3.75 19.01 -30.49
N SER A 509 2.62 18.89 -31.21
CA SER A 509 1.35 19.46 -30.77
C SER A 509 0.79 18.74 -29.54
N ALA A 510 0.84 17.41 -29.55
CA ALA A 510 0.49 16.59 -28.39
C ALA A 510 1.39 16.90 -27.18
N MET A 511 2.70 17.03 -27.36
CA MET A 511 3.64 17.43 -26.30
C MET A 511 3.42 18.87 -25.81
N MET A 512 3.07 19.83 -26.68
CA MET A 512 2.71 21.17 -26.24
C MET A 512 1.45 21.13 -25.36
N PHE A 513 0.47 20.28 -25.67
CA PHE A 513 -0.69 20.05 -24.80
C PHE A 513 -0.29 19.38 -23.48
N THR A 514 0.50 18.28 -23.48
CA THR A 514 0.88 17.60 -22.22
C THR A 514 1.75 18.46 -21.32
N TYR A 515 2.72 19.21 -21.86
CA TYR A 515 3.57 20.06 -21.03
C TYR A 515 2.81 21.32 -20.54
N SER A 516 1.74 21.74 -21.24
CA SER A 516 0.85 22.83 -20.79
C SER A 516 -0.26 22.37 -19.83
N SER A 517 -0.68 21.10 -19.88
CA SER A 517 -1.56 20.52 -18.86
C SER A 517 -0.79 20.14 -17.59
N LEU A 518 0.45 19.65 -17.71
CA LEU A 518 1.36 19.43 -16.58
C LEU A 518 1.66 20.73 -15.82
N LEU A 519 1.66 21.87 -16.51
CA LEU A 519 1.78 23.20 -15.88
C LEU A 519 0.67 23.47 -14.86
N VAL A 520 -0.57 23.05 -15.13
CA VAL A 520 -1.71 23.15 -14.18
C VAL A 520 -1.40 22.48 -12.84
N THR A 521 -0.38 21.61 -12.77
CA THR A 521 0.08 21.00 -11.51
C THR A 521 1.23 21.76 -10.80
N MET A 522 2.03 22.64 -11.44
CA MET A 522 3.31 23.14 -10.85
C MET A 522 3.88 24.57 -11.22
N CYS A 523 3.38 25.34 -12.21
CA CYS A 523 4.02 26.52 -12.88
C CYS A 523 5.01 27.49 -12.16
N ARG A 524 5.93 28.10 -12.94
CA ARG A 524 6.07 29.58 -13.25
C ARG A 524 7.36 29.89 -14.06
N ASN A 525 7.42 31.01 -14.82
CA ASN A 525 8.52 31.36 -15.78
C ASN A 525 9.25 32.71 -15.43
N ILE A 526 9.75 33.64 -16.29
CA ILE A 526 9.41 34.13 -17.66
C ILE A 526 10.65 34.56 -18.54
N PHE A 527 10.57 35.51 -19.49
CA PHE A 527 11.16 35.37 -20.86
C PHE A 527 11.68 36.61 -21.63
N SER A 528 12.75 36.43 -22.46
CA SER A 528 13.05 37.04 -23.80
C SER A 528 14.41 36.49 -24.37
N THR A 529 15.01 36.75 -25.57
CA THR A 529 14.65 37.40 -26.87
C THR A 529 15.61 36.96 -28.05
N LEU A 530 15.22 37.27 -29.31
CA LEU A 530 16.02 37.62 -30.53
C LEU A 530 16.87 36.61 -31.36
N ARG A 531 16.81 36.76 -32.71
CA ARG A 531 17.65 36.08 -33.76
C ARG A 531 17.50 36.75 -35.15
N THR A 532 18.48 36.57 -36.07
CA THR A 532 18.41 36.88 -37.54
C THR A 532 19.01 35.72 -38.40
N HIS A 533 19.15 35.87 -39.73
CA HIS A 533 19.16 34.75 -40.71
C HIS A 533 20.39 34.63 -41.65
N VAL A 534 20.86 33.39 -41.91
CA VAL A 534 21.48 32.85 -43.17
C VAL A 534 21.21 31.31 -43.20
N LEU A 535 21.24 30.64 -44.37
CA LEU A 535 20.92 29.20 -44.62
C LEU A 535 22.15 28.24 -44.63
N PRO A 536 22.28 27.27 -43.69
CA PRO A 536 23.46 26.38 -43.60
C PRO A 536 23.20 24.87 -43.33
N LYS A 537 24.28 24.14 -43.01
CA LYS A 537 24.45 22.66 -42.96
C LYS A 537 23.87 21.97 -41.72
N PHE A 538 23.85 20.62 -41.68
CA PHE A 538 23.28 19.82 -40.56
C PHE A 538 23.74 20.26 -39.15
N GLN A 539 25.05 20.48 -38.96
CA GLN A 539 25.60 20.88 -37.67
C GLN A 539 24.99 22.20 -37.14
N TYR A 540 24.72 23.16 -38.03
CA TYR A 540 24.03 24.40 -37.67
C TYR A 540 22.59 24.12 -37.20
N TRP A 541 21.87 23.21 -37.86
CA TRP A 541 20.50 22.84 -37.45
C TRP A 541 20.45 22.31 -36.02
N CYS A 542 21.45 21.55 -35.57
CA CYS A 542 21.53 21.09 -34.19
C CYS A 542 22.04 22.14 -33.20
N TRP A 543 23.11 22.89 -33.53
CA TRP A 543 23.89 23.65 -32.53
C TRP A 543 23.83 25.17 -32.69
N GLU A 544 23.49 25.69 -33.87
CA GLU A 544 23.51 27.13 -34.17
C GLU A 544 22.10 27.69 -34.46
N THR A 545 21.08 26.83 -34.59
CA THR A 545 19.67 27.25 -34.48
C THR A 545 19.20 27.28 -33.04
N VAL A 546 18.49 28.36 -32.69
CA VAL A 546 17.78 28.47 -31.41
C VAL A 546 16.86 27.26 -31.21
N THR A 547 16.19 26.78 -32.26
CA THR A 547 15.33 25.59 -32.23
C THR A 547 16.08 24.30 -31.89
N GLY A 548 17.23 24.03 -32.50
CA GLY A 548 18.00 22.81 -32.27
C GLY A 548 18.69 22.81 -30.91
N LEU A 549 19.40 23.89 -30.60
CA LEU A 549 20.16 24.03 -29.37
C LEU A 549 19.24 23.96 -28.13
N THR A 550 18.11 24.68 -28.16
CA THR A 550 17.10 24.56 -27.08
C THR A 550 16.50 23.17 -27.02
N GLY A 551 16.29 22.48 -28.15
CA GLY A 551 15.76 21.11 -28.18
C GLY A 551 16.70 20.10 -27.50
N ILE A 552 18.01 20.21 -27.73
CA ILE A 552 19.03 19.39 -27.07
C ILE A 552 19.05 19.69 -25.55
N PHE A 553 19.12 20.98 -25.17
CA PHE A 553 19.08 21.36 -23.75
C PHE A 553 17.78 20.94 -23.05
N LEU A 554 16.62 21.09 -23.70
CA LEU A 554 15.32 20.66 -23.19
C LEU A 554 15.30 19.14 -22.95
N THR A 555 15.83 18.36 -23.89
CA THR A 555 15.88 16.88 -23.80
C THR A 555 16.76 16.44 -22.63
N ILE A 556 17.94 17.03 -22.47
CA ILE A 556 18.83 16.77 -21.34
C ILE A 556 18.19 17.20 -20.01
N HIS A 557 17.51 18.35 -19.99
CA HIS A 557 16.87 18.90 -18.79
C HIS A 557 15.68 18.06 -18.32
N VAL A 558 14.85 17.56 -19.25
CA VAL A 558 13.80 16.59 -18.96
C VAL A 558 14.38 15.29 -18.41
N ALA A 559 15.48 14.78 -18.99
CA ALA A 559 16.15 13.58 -18.48
C ALA A 559 16.67 13.78 -17.04
N VAL A 560 17.28 14.94 -16.72
CA VAL A 560 17.69 15.27 -15.34
C VAL A 560 16.48 15.28 -14.40
N ILE A 561 15.40 16.01 -14.73
CA ILE A 561 14.21 16.07 -13.87
C ILE A 561 13.63 14.65 -13.66
N TYR A 562 13.47 13.86 -14.71
CA TYR A 562 12.86 12.53 -14.64
C TYR A 562 13.70 11.52 -13.84
N VAL A 563 15.02 11.47 -14.04
CA VAL A 563 15.93 10.57 -13.30
C VAL A 563 15.97 10.93 -11.80
N PHE A 564 15.87 12.22 -11.46
CA PHE A 564 15.74 12.63 -10.06
C PHE A 564 14.32 12.41 -9.50
N ALA A 565 13.29 12.36 -10.33
CA ALA A 565 11.90 12.11 -9.93
C ALA A 565 11.67 10.66 -9.46
N SER A 566 12.25 9.69 -10.17
CA SER A 566 12.15 8.26 -9.85
C SER A 566 13.03 7.89 -8.66
N GLU A 567 14.35 7.97 -8.83
CA GLU A 567 15.30 7.32 -7.93
C GLU A 567 15.74 8.23 -6.78
N ALA A 568 16.03 9.50 -7.10
CA ALA A 568 16.53 10.45 -6.10
C ALA A 568 15.45 10.87 -5.08
N ARG A 569 14.15 10.77 -5.41
CA ARG A 569 13.04 11.20 -4.53
C ARG A 569 13.06 10.51 -3.15
N ARG A 570 13.41 9.22 -3.08
CA ARG A 570 13.46 8.44 -1.82
C ARG A 570 14.73 8.67 -1.00
N HIS A 571 15.90 8.75 -1.64
CA HIS A 571 17.20 8.73 -0.96
C HIS A 571 17.90 10.10 -0.93
N LEU A 572 17.53 11.01 -1.84
CA LEU A 572 18.19 12.29 -2.17
C LEU A 572 17.19 13.47 -2.23
N TYR A 573 16.12 13.44 -1.43
CA TYR A 573 15.01 14.42 -1.39
C TYR A 573 15.37 15.91 -1.63
N LYS A 574 16.47 16.43 -1.04
CA LYS A 574 16.94 17.81 -1.30
C LYS A 574 17.35 18.06 -2.76
N ALA A 575 18.02 17.10 -3.41
CA ALA A 575 18.44 17.20 -4.80
C ALA A 575 17.28 16.91 -5.78
N PHE A 576 16.33 16.05 -5.40
CA PHE A 576 15.02 15.95 -6.06
C PHE A 576 14.32 17.31 -6.10
N TRP A 577 14.20 18.01 -4.97
CA TRP A 577 13.61 19.35 -4.94
C TRP A 577 14.41 20.38 -5.73
N TRP A 578 15.74 20.39 -5.64
CA TRP A 578 16.57 21.34 -6.38
C TRP A 578 16.39 21.18 -7.91
N THR A 579 16.43 19.94 -8.41
CA THR A 579 16.16 19.66 -9.83
C THR A 579 14.73 19.97 -10.24
N HIS A 580 13.71 19.60 -9.46
CA HIS A 580 12.31 19.91 -9.78
C HIS A 580 12.00 21.41 -9.68
N SER A 581 12.74 22.17 -8.86
CA SER A 581 12.66 23.64 -8.82
C SER A 581 13.23 24.31 -10.09
N THR A 582 13.82 23.55 -11.02
CA THR A 582 14.24 24.05 -12.34
C THR A 582 13.17 23.88 -13.43
N HIS A 583 11.93 23.54 -13.08
CA HIS A 583 10.81 23.64 -14.03
C HIS A 583 10.65 25.04 -14.66
N PRO A 584 10.96 26.19 -14.01
CA PRO A 584 10.96 27.48 -14.70
C PRO A 584 11.93 27.53 -15.88
N LEU A 585 13.08 26.85 -15.77
CA LEU A 585 14.06 26.74 -16.84
C LEU A 585 13.58 25.79 -17.96
N PHE A 586 12.84 24.72 -17.63
CA PHE A 586 12.19 23.89 -18.65
C PHE A 586 11.23 24.71 -19.52
N PHE A 587 10.34 25.49 -18.89
CA PHE A 587 9.42 26.33 -19.63
C PHE A 587 10.11 27.54 -20.30
N PHE A 588 11.23 28.03 -19.74
CA PHE A 588 12.15 28.98 -20.39
C PHE A 588 12.77 28.42 -21.68
N LEU A 589 13.05 27.11 -21.72
CA LEU A 589 13.50 26.47 -22.95
C LEU A 589 12.34 26.23 -23.94
N MET A 590 11.09 26.07 -23.48
CA MET A 590 9.93 25.83 -24.35
C MET A 590 9.53 27.02 -25.26
N ILE A 591 9.37 28.25 -24.74
CA ILE A 591 9.09 29.39 -25.64
C ILE A 591 10.34 29.79 -26.44
N LEU A 592 11.58 29.61 -25.95
CA LEU A 592 12.78 29.78 -26.79
C LEU A 592 12.78 28.76 -27.95
N HIS A 593 12.48 27.49 -27.68
CA HIS A 593 12.37 26.46 -28.71
C HIS A 593 11.32 26.80 -29.76
N GLY A 594 10.19 27.37 -29.33
CA GLY A 594 9.14 27.81 -30.24
C GLY A 594 9.38 29.18 -30.90
N SER A 595 10.34 30.00 -30.44
CA SER A 595 10.51 31.39 -30.91
C SER A 595 11.21 31.49 -32.27
N GLY A 596 11.89 30.44 -32.72
CA GLY A 596 12.54 30.39 -34.03
C GLY A 596 11.57 30.26 -35.22
N GLN A 597 10.26 30.09 -34.99
CA GLN A 597 9.14 30.07 -35.96
C GLN A 597 9.36 29.24 -37.25
N LEU A 598 10.21 28.21 -37.17
CA LEU A 598 10.85 27.58 -38.34
C LEU A 598 9.90 26.88 -39.33
N VAL A 599 8.70 26.53 -38.89
CA VAL A 599 7.69 25.78 -39.68
C VAL A 599 6.27 26.31 -39.46
N GLN A 600 6.01 26.94 -38.32
CA GLN A 600 4.73 27.57 -37.97
C GLN A 600 4.96 28.70 -36.95
N PRO A 601 4.07 29.70 -36.85
CA PRO A 601 4.11 30.70 -35.79
C PRO A 601 3.98 30.07 -34.40
N HIS A 602 4.42 30.82 -33.39
CA HIS A 602 4.57 30.30 -32.02
C HIS A 602 3.22 30.18 -31.28
N PHE A 603 2.67 28.98 -31.12
CA PHE A 603 1.36 28.79 -30.46
C PHE A 603 1.39 28.43 -28.96
N PHE A 604 2.51 27.99 -28.39
CA PHE A 604 2.58 27.49 -27.01
C PHE A 604 2.10 28.52 -25.97
N HIS A 605 2.31 29.81 -26.21
CA HIS A 605 1.87 30.87 -25.28
C HIS A 605 0.35 30.86 -25.00
N PHE A 606 -0.51 30.51 -25.97
CA PHE A 606 -1.95 30.38 -25.75
C PHE A 606 -2.30 29.27 -24.75
N PHE A 607 -1.60 28.13 -24.83
CA PHE A 607 -1.77 27.02 -23.88
C PHE A 607 -1.10 27.28 -22.53
N PHE A 608 -0.06 28.12 -22.50
CA PHE A 608 0.72 28.44 -21.31
C PHE A 608 0.03 29.42 -20.35
N LEU A 609 -0.60 30.48 -20.88
CA LEU A 609 -1.00 31.66 -20.09
C LEU A 609 -2.03 31.32 -19.00
N GLY A 610 -3.12 30.61 -19.32
CA GLY A 610 -4.16 30.25 -18.35
C GLY A 610 -3.64 29.42 -17.15
N PRO A 611 -2.97 28.28 -17.38
CA PRO A 611 -2.31 27.50 -16.33
C PRO A 611 -1.32 28.33 -15.49
N CYS A 612 -0.54 29.21 -16.13
CA CYS A 612 0.38 30.09 -15.44
C CYS A 612 -0.34 31.01 -14.44
N PHE A 613 -1.39 31.73 -14.88
CA PHE A 613 -2.14 32.64 -14.01
C PHE A 613 -2.81 31.93 -12.82
N SER A 614 -3.32 30.70 -13.01
CA SER A 614 -3.90 29.92 -11.91
C SER A 614 -2.87 29.59 -10.83
N SER A 615 -1.72 29.02 -11.22
CA SER A 615 -0.64 28.68 -10.27
C SER A 615 0.14 29.91 -9.76
N VAL A 616 0.03 31.07 -10.43
CA VAL A 616 0.48 32.36 -9.89
C VAL A 616 -0.30 32.71 -8.62
N PHE A 617 -1.62 32.58 -8.67
CA PHE A 617 -2.55 32.95 -7.61
C PHE A 617 -2.48 31.98 -6.42
N ASP A 618 -2.51 30.67 -6.67
CA ASP A 618 -2.38 29.60 -5.67
C ASP A 618 -1.15 29.80 -4.75
N LYS A 619 0.02 30.06 -5.35
CA LYS A 619 1.26 30.32 -4.60
C LYS A 619 1.26 31.62 -3.79
N MET A 620 0.36 32.56 -4.09
CA MET A 620 0.17 33.77 -3.27
C MET A 620 -0.74 33.50 -2.08
N VAL A 621 -1.77 32.65 -2.22
CA VAL A 621 -2.62 32.20 -1.10
C VAL A 621 -1.78 31.39 -0.11
N LEU A 622 -1.00 30.40 -0.59
CA LEU A 622 -0.13 29.57 0.25
C LEU A 622 0.94 30.37 1.01
N TYR A 623 1.35 31.55 0.53
CA TYR A 623 2.29 32.42 1.23
C TYR A 623 1.65 33.18 2.41
N GLN A 624 0.33 33.27 2.47
CA GLN A 624 -0.41 33.88 3.59
C GLN A 624 -0.57 32.89 4.78
N GLU A 625 -0.41 31.58 4.53
CA GLU A 625 -0.52 30.55 5.57
C GLU A 625 0.73 30.47 6.47
N ARG A 626 0.55 30.62 7.78
CA ARG A 626 1.65 30.53 8.76
C ARG A 626 1.93 29.08 9.14
N ILE A 627 2.99 28.49 8.58
CA ILE A 627 3.46 27.14 8.93
C ILE A 627 4.00 27.11 10.37
N ILE A 628 3.21 26.56 11.30
CA ILE A 628 3.61 26.35 12.69
C ILE A 628 4.53 25.11 12.79
N LYS A 629 5.68 25.26 13.45
CA LYS A 629 6.59 24.14 13.77
C LYS A 629 6.20 23.54 15.12
N ILE A 630 5.76 22.28 15.11
CA ILE A 630 5.35 21.54 16.31
C ILE A 630 6.38 20.44 16.60
N ASN A 631 6.79 20.28 17.85
CA ASN A 631 7.68 19.21 18.28
C ASN A 631 6.89 17.91 18.52
N VAL A 632 7.40 16.78 18.02
CA VAL A 632 6.78 15.47 18.22
C VAL A 632 7.07 14.97 19.64
N LEU A 633 6.05 14.94 20.49
CA LEU A 633 6.15 14.51 21.89
C LEU A 633 6.34 12.99 22.07
N GLY A 634 5.94 12.18 21.08
CA GLY A 634 6.11 10.73 21.09
C GLY A 634 5.66 10.08 19.78
N ALA A 635 6.14 8.87 19.50
CA ALA A 635 5.85 8.15 18.25
C ALA A 635 5.66 6.65 18.48
N LYS A 636 4.40 6.17 18.45
CA LYS A 636 4.07 4.73 18.38
C LYS A 636 4.13 4.30 16.91
N HIS A 637 4.91 3.27 16.58
CA HIS A 637 5.06 2.81 15.19
C HIS A 637 3.86 1.98 14.75
N LEU A 638 2.95 2.57 13.97
CA LEU A 638 1.74 1.92 13.47
C LEU A 638 1.93 1.35 12.04
N PRO A 639 1.25 0.25 11.65
CA PRO A 639 1.35 -0.31 10.31
C PRO A 639 0.65 0.58 9.27
N SER A 640 1.42 1.17 8.36
CA SER A 640 0.92 2.17 7.40
C SER A 640 0.51 1.56 6.05
N SER A 641 -0.66 0.93 5.96
CA SER A 641 -1.46 0.77 4.71
C SER A 641 -2.82 0.11 4.97
N GLY A 642 -3.86 0.93 5.11
CA GLY A 642 -5.26 0.53 5.16
C GLY A 642 -6.14 1.66 4.60
N GLY A 643 -7.35 1.33 4.14
CA GLY A 643 -8.33 2.28 3.56
C GLY A 643 -8.44 3.62 4.31
N ILE A 644 -7.99 4.69 3.64
CA ILE A 644 -7.66 6.00 4.24
C ILE A 644 -8.84 6.64 4.98
N GLY A 645 -10.07 6.52 4.44
CA GLY A 645 -11.26 7.22 4.92
C GLY A 645 -11.76 6.88 6.32
N VAL A 646 -11.20 5.87 7.03
CA VAL A 646 -11.52 5.66 8.45
C VAL A 646 -10.73 6.58 9.38
N THR A 647 -9.56 7.07 8.94
CA THR A 647 -8.63 7.85 9.77
C THR A 647 -9.27 9.11 10.40
N PRO A 648 -10.08 9.90 9.68
CA PRO A 648 -10.74 11.08 10.25
C PRO A 648 -11.76 10.74 11.34
N PHE A 649 -12.45 9.59 11.23
CA PHE A 649 -13.42 9.14 12.24
C PHE A 649 -12.76 8.83 13.59
N ALA A 650 -11.46 8.49 13.64
CA ALA A 650 -10.71 8.34 14.89
C ALA A 650 -10.69 9.64 15.72
N SER A 651 -10.71 10.80 15.06
CA SER A 651 -10.80 12.11 15.72
C SER A 651 -12.26 12.44 16.07
N ILE A 652 -13.17 12.29 15.09
CA ILE A 652 -14.60 12.60 15.24
C ILE A 652 -15.24 11.80 16.40
N LEU A 653 -14.95 10.51 16.52
CA LEU A 653 -15.48 9.66 17.59
C LEU A 653 -14.94 10.06 18.97
N LYS A 654 -13.66 10.47 19.06
CA LYS A 654 -13.07 10.98 20.31
C LYS A 654 -13.66 12.32 20.72
N ASP A 655 -13.88 13.23 19.78
CA ASP A 655 -14.56 14.51 20.02
C ASP A 655 -16.01 14.30 20.50
N ILE A 656 -16.75 13.38 19.87
CA ILE A 656 -18.13 13.02 20.27
C ILE A 656 -18.15 12.39 21.67
N ALA A 657 -17.23 11.46 21.99
CA ALA A 657 -17.13 10.86 23.32
C ALA A 657 -16.72 11.89 24.39
N PHE A 658 -15.79 12.81 24.07
CA PHE A 658 -15.43 13.90 24.97
C PHE A 658 -16.60 14.86 25.23
N LYS A 659 -17.35 15.23 24.18
CA LYS A 659 -18.58 16.02 24.29
C LYS A 659 -19.69 15.27 25.05
N SER A 660 -19.75 13.94 24.97
CA SER A 660 -20.70 13.14 25.77
C SER A 660 -20.46 13.28 27.28
N LYS A 661 -19.25 13.64 27.74
CA LYS A 661 -18.98 13.94 29.17
C LYS A 661 -19.53 15.30 29.64
N GLN A 662 -19.84 16.23 28.74
CA GLN A 662 -20.39 17.54 29.07
C GLN A 662 -21.92 17.48 29.36
N PRO A 663 -22.52 18.46 30.06
CA PRO A 663 -23.97 18.51 30.27
C PRO A 663 -24.74 18.61 28.93
N ILE A 664 -25.89 17.92 28.87
CA ILE A 664 -26.59 17.60 27.61
C ILE A 664 -27.24 18.84 26.94
N SER A 665 -27.39 19.96 27.66
CA SER A 665 -28.13 21.15 27.22
C SER A 665 -27.63 21.82 25.94
N SER A 666 -26.41 21.52 25.46
CA SER A 666 -25.86 22.05 24.20
C SER A 666 -25.92 21.08 23.01
N PHE A 667 -26.16 19.78 23.22
CA PHE A 667 -25.87 18.75 22.21
C PHE A 667 -27.14 18.13 21.60
N LYS A 668 -27.42 18.47 20.33
CA LYS A 668 -28.65 18.05 19.62
C LYS A 668 -28.70 16.58 19.19
N CYS A 669 -27.56 15.88 19.12
CA CYS A 669 -27.49 14.49 18.66
C CYS A 669 -27.73 13.52 19.83
N LYS A 670 -28.73 12.64 19.71
CA LYS A 670 -29.12 11.68 20.76
C LYS A 670 -28.47 10.29 20.65
N LYS A 671 -27.96 9.92 19.48
CA LYS A 671 -27.31 8.64 19.22
C LYS A 671 -26.44 8.75 17.97
N VAL A 672 -25.25 8.14 17.99
CA VAL A 672 -24.35 7.97 16.84
C VAL A 672 -24.16 6.48 16.60
N ILE A 673 -24.26 6.05 15.33
CA ILE A 673 -24.01 4.67 14.93
C ILE A 673 -22.84 4.69 13.94
N PHE A 674 -21.73 4.04 14.32
CA PHE A 674 -20.51 3.97 13.52
C PHE A 674 -20.39 2.58 12.87
N LEU A 675 -20.47 2.53 11.54
CA LEU A 675 -20.40 1.31 10.74
C LEU A 675 -19.05 1.24 10.03
N TRP A 676 -18.08 0.53 10.61
CA TRP A 676 -16.73 0.42 10.04
C TRP A 676 -16.63 -0.77 9.09
N VAL A 677 -16.62 -0.51 7.78
CA VAL A 677 -16.45 -1.55 6.75
C VAL A 677 -14.97 -1.66 6.36
N THR A 678 -14.37 -2.84 6.58
CA THR A 678 -12.97 -3.13 6.24
C THR A 678 -12.84 -4.47 5.52
N ARG A 679 -11.69 -4.71 4.88
CA ARG A 679 -11.35 -6.02 4.30
C ARG A 679 -10.65 -6.94 5.32
N SER A 680 -9.72 -6.43 6.11
CA SER A 680 -9.03 -7.19 7.18
C SER A 680 -8.63 -6.23 8.31
N GLN A 681 -8.60 -6.73 9.54
CA GLN A 681 -8.17 -5.94 10.71
C GLN A 681 -6.66 -5.67 10.72
N LYS A 682 -5.82 -6.51 10.09
CA LYS A 682 -4.34 -6.39 10.09
C LYS A 682 -3.81 -5.02 9.66
N GLN A 683 -4.59 -4.29 8.85
CA GLN A 683 -4.23 -2.97 8.33
C GLN A 683 -4.56 -1.80 9.29
N PHE A 684 -5.24 -2.08 10.41
CA PHE A 684 -5.90 -1.08 11.25
C PHE A 684 -5.95 -1.43 12.74
N GLU A 685 -5.04 -2.26 13.25
CA GLU A 685 -5.00 -2.67 14.67
C GLU A 685 -4.93 -1.46 15.64
N TRP A 686 -4.37 -0.34 15.16
CA TRP A 686 -4.35 0.95 15.86
C TRP A 686 -5.73 1.62 16.03
N MET A 687 -6.68 1.34 15.12
CA MET A 687 -8.05 1.83 15.21
C MET A 687 -8.80 1.08 16.31
N THR A 688 -8.51 -0.21 16.52
CA THR A 688 -9.03 -1.01 17.64
C THR A 688 -8.65 -0.40 18.99
N ASP A 689 -7.37 -0.03 19.16
CA ASP A 689 -6.88 0.70 20.35
C ASP A 689 -7.65 2.01 20.61
N ILE A 690 -8.05 2.71 19.55
CA ILE A 690 -8.82 3.97 19.62
C ILE A 690 -10.31 3.73 19.88
N LEU A 691 -10.92 2.72 19.26
CA LEU A 691 -12.32 2.39 19.49
C LEU A 691 -12.54 1.96 20.94
N ARG A 692 -11.58 1.25 21.55
CA ARG A 692 -11.61 0.94 22.99
C ARG A 692 -11.59 2.21 23.83
N GLN A 693 -10.68 3.16 23.55
CA GLN A 693 -10.63 4.47 24.21
C GLN A 693 -11.89 5.34 24.00
N VAL A 694 -12.59 5.17 22.88
CA VAL A 694 -13.88 5.85 22.61
C VAL A 694 -14.99 5.21 23.43
N GLU A 695 -15.01 3.88 23.55
CA GLU A 695 -15.95 3.14 24.39
C GLU A 695 -15.72 3.40 25.90
N GLU A 696 -14.47 3.35 26.37
CA GLU A 696 -14.01 3.75 27.71
C GLU A 696 -14.44 5.18 28.07
N ALA A 697 -14.55 6.07 27.07
CA ALA A 697 -14.90 7.47 27.28
C ALA A 697 -16.40 7.77 27.17
N ASP A 698 -17.24 6.87 26.68
CA ASP A 698 -18.66 7.16 26.42
C ASP A 698 -19.58 6.66 27.54
N ASN A 699 -19.48 7.30 28.70
CA ASN A 699 -20.29 7.04 29.90
C ASN A 699 -21.82 7.10 29.68
N LYS A 700 -22.29 7.63 28.53
CA LYS A 700 -23.72 7.79 28.20
C LYS A 700 -24.21 6.78 27.15
N ASN A 701 -23.35 5.91 26.63
CA ASN A 701 -23.66 5.03 25.49
C ASN A 701 -24.29 5.82 24.31
N LEU A 702 -23.77 7.02 24.02
CA LEU A 702 -24.14 7.85 22.88
C LEU A 702 -23.75 7.19 21.54
N ILE A 703 -22.58 6.56 21.51
CA ILE A 703 -21.99 5.91 20.34
C ILE A 703 -22.41 4.43 20.33
N GLN A 704 -22.52 3.82 19.14
CA GLN A 704 -22.66 2.38 18.96
C GLN A 704 -21.82 1.96 17.75
N ILE A 705 -20.86 1.05 17.95
CA ILE A 705 -19.87 0.66 16.95
C ILE A 705 -20.20 -0.74 16.42
N HIS A 706 -20.14 -0.90 15.10
CA HIS A 706 -20.23 -2.18 14.40
C HIS A 706 -19.10 -2.28 13.39
N ILE A 707 -18.40 -3.42 13.37
CA ILE A 707 -17.25 -3.68 12.50
C ILE A 707 -17.66 -4.73 11.48
N PHE A 708 -17.44 -4.48 10.19
CA PHE A 708 -17.76 -5.42 9.10
C PHE A 708 -16.49 -5.85 8.39
N ILE A 709 -16.13 -7.13 8.53
CA ILE A 709 -14.99 -7.76 7.86
C ILE A 709 -15.50 -8.40 6.56
N THR A 710 -15.02 -7.89 5.43
CA THR A 710 -15.54 -8.21 4.09
C THR A 710 -14.62 -9.13 3.25
N GLN A 711 -13.64 -9.77 3.88
CA GLN A 711 -12.88 -10.88 3.28
C GLN A 711 -13.80 -12.10 3.09
N PHE A 712 -13.48 -12.98 2.13
CA PHE A 712 -14.14 -14.29 2.00
C PHE A 712 -13.56 -15.30 3.00
N LYS A 713 -14.39 -16.20 3.53
CA LYS A 713 -14.01 -17.23 4.53
C LYS A 713 -12.79 -18.06 4.11
N SER A 714 -12.73 -18.46 2.83
CA SER A 714 -11.61 -19.17 2.19
C SER A 714 -10.31 -18.36 2.02
N LYS A 715 -10.31 -17.09 2.42
CA LYS A 715 -9.16 -16.17 2.37
C LYS A 715 -8.97 -15.46 3.73
N TYR A 716 -9.56 -15.97 4.82
CA TYR A 716 -9.31 -15.46 6.17
C TYR A 716 -7.86 -15.73 6.58
N ASP A 717 -7.21 -14.72 7.15
CA ASP A 717 -6.00 -14.91 7.93
C ASP A 717 -6.33 -15.69 9.21
N PHE A 718 -5.36 -16.40 9.79
CA PHE A 718 -5.50 -17.12 11.06
C PHE A 718 -6.20 -16.31 12.17
N ARG A 719 -5.69 -15.12 12.52
CA ARG A 719 -6.34 -14.18 13.45
C ARG A 719 -7.81 -13.88 13.09
N THR A 720 -8.13 -13.78 11.79
CA THR A 720 -9.50 -13.46 11.33
C THR A 720 -10.46 -14.63 11.55
N THR A 721 -10.02 -15.88 11.37
CA THR A 721 -10.86 -17.04 11.70
C THR A 721 -10.98 -17.27 13.20
N MET A 722 -9.90 -17.04 13.96
CA MET A 722 -9.94 -17.08 15.42
C MET A 722 -10.91 -16.03 15.98
N LEU A 723 -10.90 -14.82 15.41
CA LEU A 723 -11.90 -13.79 15.70
C LEU A 723 -13.31 -14.23 15.26
N PHE A 724 -13.49 -14.84 14.09
CA PHE A 724 -14.82 -15.32 13.64
C PHE A 724 -15.46 -16.28 14.65
N HIS A 725 -14.70 -17.22 15.20
CA HIS A 725 -15.21 -18.14 16.24
C HIS A 725 -15.37 -17.44 17.60
N ALA A 726 -14.44 -16.57 18.00
CA ALA A 726 -14.57 -15.79 19.23
C ALA A 726 -15.84 -14.92 19.25
N GLU A 727 -16.14 -14.18 18.18
CA GLU A 727 -17.27 -13.27 18.15
C GLU A 727 -18.61 -14.04 18.04
N ARG A 728 -18.65 -15.18 17.34
CA ARG A 728 -19.89 -15.98 17.20
C ARG A 728 -20.26 -16.73 18.49
N HIS A 729 -19.28 -17.25 19.23
CA HIS A 729 -19.52 -18.13 20.39
C HIS A 729 -19.25 -17.43 21.74
N PHE A 730 -18.26 -16.54 21.83
CA PHE A 730 -17.78 -15.98 23.11
C PHE A 730 -18.26 -14.55 23.37
N GLN A 731 -18.33 -13.67 22.37
CA GLN A 731 -18.84 -12.30 22.58
C GLN A 731 -20.30 -12.28 23.10
N LYS A 732 -21.09 -13.31 22.80
CA LYS A 732 -22.44 -13.49 23.38
C LYS A 732 -22.42 -13.65 24.90
N LEU A 733 -21.38 -14.30 25.44
CA LEU A 733 -21.17 -14.58 26.86
C LEU A 733 -20.59 -13.33 27.55
N SER A 734 -19.36 -12.94 27.21
CA SER A 734 -18.63 -11.82 27.86
C SER A 734 -19.22 -10.44 27.57
N GLY A 735 -19.89 -10.25 26.43
CA GLY A 735 -20.26 -8.91 25.93
C GLY A 735 -19.07 -8.10 25.38
N THR A 736 -17.85 -8.62 25.50
CA THR A 736 -16.60 -8.04 24.98
C THR A 736 -15.86 -9.05 24.09
N SER A 737 -15.23 -8.55 23.03
CA SER A 737 -14.50 -9.34 22.04
C SER A 737 -13.13 -9.78 22.57
N MET A 738 -12.93 -11.09 22.81
CA MET A 738 -11.72 -11.66 23.42
C MET A 738 -10.40 -11.23 22.77
N PHE A 739 -10.37 -11.07 21.44
CA PHE A 739 -9.17 -10.70 20.68
C PHE A 739 -8.98 -9.20 20.45
N THR A 740 -9.91 -8.35 20.91
CA THR A 740 -9.86 -6.89 20.66
C THR A 740 -10.14 -6.03 21.90
N GLY A 741 -10.83 -6.56 22.91
CA GLY A 741 -11.29 -5.83 24.10
C GLY A 741 -12.44 -4.86 23.85
N LEU A 742 -13.11 -4.93 22.69
CA LEU A 742 -14.23 -4.04 22.33
C LEU A 742 -15.59 -4.62 22.73
N ARG A 743 -16.54 -3.75 23.10
CA ARG A 743 -17.99 -4.06 23.15
C ARG A 743 -18.62 -4.01 21.75
N ALA A 744 -17.96 -3.35 20.79
CA ALA A 744 -18.34 -3.35 19.37
C ALA A 744 -18.58 -4.75 18.79
N LEU A 745 -19.69 -4.94 18.08
CA LEU A 745 -20.04 -6.20 17.43
C LEU A 745 -19.28 -6.36 16.10
N THR A 746 -18.57 -7.47 15.92
CA THR A 746 -17.87 -7.78 14.67
C THR A 746 -18.70 -8.73 13.79
N HIS A 747 -19.11 -8.23 12.63
CA HIS A 747 -19.78 -8.96 11.56
C HIS A 747 -18.80 -9.43 10.48
N PHE A 748 -19.08 -10.60 9.90
CA PHE A 748 -18.20 -11.28 8.94
C PHE A 748 -18.84 -11.39 7.55
N SER A 749 -19.41 -10.27 7.10
CA SER A 749 -20.13 -10.15 5.84
C SER A 749 -20.10 -8.70 5.34
N ARG A 750 -20.62 -8.46 4.14
CA ARG A 750 -20.90 -7.10 3.67
C ARG A 750 -22.22 -6.61 4.29
N PRO A 751 -22.28 -5.39 4.86
CA PRO A 751 -23.52 -4.87 5.43
C PRO A 751 -24.59 -4.72 4.34
N ASN A 752 -25.76 -5.30 4.57
CA ASN A 752 -26.95 -4.97 3.79
C ASN A 752 -27.52 -3.64 4.32
N PHE A 753 -27.16 -2.53 3.68
CA PHE A 753 -27.51 -1.18 4.13
C PHE A 753 -29.02 -0.94 4.17
N ALA A 754 -29.82 -1.53 3.27
CA ALA A 754 -31.27 -1.41 3.29
C ALA A 754 -31.87 -2.01 4.58
N LYS A 755 -31.50 -3.26 4.92
CA LYS A 755 -31.94 -3.91 6.17
C LYS A 755 -31.44 -3.17 7.42
N VAL A 756 -30.19 -2.71 7.40
CA VAL A 756 -29.57 -1.91 8.46
C VAL A 756 -30.34 -0.60 8.71
N PHE A 757 -30.69 0.15 7.65
CA PHE A 757 -31.43 1.39 7.77
C PHE A 757 -32.91 1.16 8.11
N GLN A 758 -33.52 0.06 7.65
CA GLN A 758 -34.86 -0.33 8.09
C GLN A 758 -34.92 -0.60 9.59
N ALA A 759 -33.99 -1.39 10.15
CA ALA A 759 -33.93 -1.66 11.59
C ALA A 759 -33.71 -0.37 12.41
N ILE A 760 -32.90 0.57 11.91
CA ILE A 760 -32.71 1.90 12.50
C ILE A 760 -34.02 2.72 12.43
N LYS A 761 -34.74 2.68 11.30
CA LYS A 761 -36.01 3.38 11.09
C LYS A 761 -37.09 2.87 12.04
N GLU A 762 -37.18 1.56 12.23
CA GLU A 762 -38.13 0.92 13.14
C GLU A 762 -37.83 1.22 14.62
N LYS A 763 -36.55 1.35 15.00
CA LYS A 763 -36.13 1.69 16.36
C LYS A 763 -36.27 3.18 16.70
N TYR A 764 -36.05 4.07 15.73
CA TYR A 764 -36.01 5.53 15.95
C TYR A 764 -37.14 6.28 15.23
N LYS A 765 -38.35 5.71 15.20
CA LYS A 765 -39.57 6.27 14.57
C LYS A 765 -39.91 7.72 14.99
N THR A 766 -39.41 8.18 16.14
CA THR A 766 -39.62 9.55 16.65
C THR A 766 -38.61 10.59 16.13
N ALA A 767 -37.64 10.18 15.30
CA ALA A 767 -36.72 11.10 14.63
C ALA A 767 -37.29 11.51 13.25
N PRO A 768 -37.41 12.81 12.92
CA PRO A 768 -37.90 13.21 11.60
C PRO A 768 -36.86 12.95 10.49
N ILE A 769 -35.57 13.08 10.81
CA ILE A 769 -34.45 12.93 9.87
C ILE A 769 -33.35 12.10 10.51
N VAL A 770 -32.83 11.13 9.77
CA VAL A 770 -31.59 10.40 10.08
C VAL A 770 -30.51 10.83 9.08
N ALA A 771 -29.40 11.38 9.56
CA ALA A 771 -28.27 11.75 8.71
C ALA A 771 -27.27 10.58 8.62
N VAL A 772 -26.86 10.22 7.40
CA VAL A 772 -25.92 9.13 7.12
C VAL A 772 -24.72 9.70 6.37
N PHE A 773 -23.56 9.70 7.01
CA PHE A 773 -22.30 10.20 6.44
C PHE A 773 -21.43 9.03 5.96
N THR A 774 -20.91 9.09 4.74
CA THR A 774 -19.98 8.08 4.21
C THR A 774 -18.66 8.71 3.80
N CYS A 775 -17.56 8.17 4.30
CA CYS A 775 -16.21 8.46 3.81
C CYS A 775 -15.53 7.12 3.49
N GLY A 776 -15.08 6.94 2.24
CA GLY A 776 -14.63 5.65 1.73
C GLY A 776 -14.65 5.59 0.20
N SER A 777 -14.68 4.39 -0.37
CA SER A 777 -14.73 4.23 -1.83
C SER A 777 -16.09 4.61 -2.41
N LEU A 778 -16.09 5.06 -3.68
CA LEU A 778 -17.32 5.41 -4.42
C LEU A 778 -18.32 4.24 -4.46
N ALA A 779 -17.82 3.00 -4.58
CA ALA A 779 -18.65 1.80 -4.53
C ALA A 779 -19.33 1.57 -3.16
N LEU A 780 -18.67 1.91 -2.05
CA LEU A 780 -19.26 1.84 -0.71
C LEU A 780 -20.34 2.92 -0.54
N SER A 781 -20.05 4.16 -0.91
CA SER A 781 -21.00 5.28 -0.82
C SER A 781 -22.22 5.06 -1.71
N ALA A 782 -22.05 4.58 -2.95
CA ALA A 782 -23.17 4.23 -3.84
C ALA A 782 -24.05 3.08 -3.28
N SER A 783 -23.47 2.15 -2.52
CA SER A 783 -24.23 1.08 -1.85
C SER A 783 -25.04 1.61 -0.66
N VAL A 784 -24.50 2.56 0.11
CA VAL A 784 -25.22 3.25 1.18
C VAL A 784 -26.34 4.11 0.61
N ASP A 785 -26.04 4.90 -0.44
CA ASP A 785 -26.99 5.76 -1.13
C ASP A 785 -28.20 4.99 -1.67
N SER A 786 -27.96 3.81 -2.27
CA SER A 786 -29.02 2.90 -2.71
C SER A 786 -29.88 2.42 -1.54
N GLY A 787 -29.27 2.05 -0.40
CA GLY A 787 -30.00 1.63 0.81
C GLY A 787 -30.85 2.76 1.41
N CYS A 788 -30.33 3.99 1.44
CA CYS A 788 -31.10 5.17 1.85
C CYS A 788 -32.29 5.43 0.90
N ARG A 789 -32.06 5.38 -0.42
CA ARG A 789 -33.11 5.53 -1.45
C ARG A 789 -34.17 4.43 -1.40
N GLU A 790 -33.83 3.23 -0.94
CA GLU A 790 -34.76 2.13 -0.76
C GLU A 790 -35.66 2.34 0.48
N VAL A 791 -35.06 2.66 1.63
CA VAL A 791 -35.77 2.87 2.91
C VAL A 791 -36.57 4.19 2.95
N ASN A 792 -36.24 5.16 2.10
CA ASN A 792 -37.01 6.40 1.89
C ASN A 792 -38.30 6.23 1.08
N LYS A 793 -38.62 5.03 0.56
CA LYS A 793 -39.86 4.79 -0.20
C LYS A 793 -41.14 4.74 0.66
N GLY A 794 -41.00 4.68 1.99
CA GLY A 794 -42.11 4.75 2.94
C GLY A 794 -41.93 5.90 3.95
N ASN A 795 -43.03 6.25 4.63
CA ASN A 795 -43.19 7.34 5.60
C ASN A 795 -42.04 7.48 6.62
N ASP A 796 -41.93 8.65 7.27
CA ASP A 796 -40.84 9.05 8.18
C ASP A 796 -40.36 7.98 9.19
N PRO A 797 -39.07 8.00 9.65
CA PRO A 797 -37.98 8.93 9.31
C PRO A 797 -37.50 8.96 7.84
N VAL A 798 -37.01 10.12 7.40
CA VAL A 798 -36.24 10.29 6.15
C VAL A 798 -34.74 10.15 6.39
N PHE A 799 -34.07 9.31 5.61
CA PHE A 799 -32.62 9.14 5.61
C PHE A 799 -31.98 10.10 4.61
N LYS A 800 -31.14 11.03 5.09
CA LYS A 800 -30.35 11.93 4.25
C LYS A 800 -28.91 11.47 4.20
N HIS A 801 -28.45 11.12 3.00
CA HIS A 801 -27.10 10.64 2.75
C HIS A 801 -26.15 11.78 2.35
N TYR A 802 -24.96 11.78 2.93
CA TYR A 802 -23.87 12.73 2.69
C TYR A 802 -22.59 11.95 2.37
N TYR A 803 -21.94 12.27 1.25
CA TYR A 803 -20.62 11.73 0.92
C TYR A 803 -19.55 12.74 1.32
N GLU A 804 -18.73 12.36 2.30
CA GLU A 804 -17.68 13.18 2.89
C GLU A 804 -16.30 12.66 2.46
N ASN A 805 -15.39 13.59 2.18
CA ASN A 805 -14.01 13.28 1.80
C ASN A 805 -13.04 14.15 2.63
N PHE A 806 -13.07 13.88 3.94
CA PHE A 806 -12.23 14.48 4.99
C PHE A 806 -10.72 14.26 4.77
#